data_AF-A0A945SCH6-F1
#
_entry.id   AF-A0A945SCH6-F1
#
_cell.length_a   1.000
_cell.length_b   1.000
_cell.length_c   1.000
_cell.angle_alpha   90.00
_cell.angle_beta   90.00
_cell.angle_gamma   90.00
#
_symmetry.space_group_name_H-M   'P 1'
#
loop_
_entity.id
_entity.type
_entity.pdbx_description
1 polymer ?
#
loop_
_entity_poly.entity_id
_entity_poly.type
_entity_poly.pdbx_seq_one_letter_code
_entity_poly.pdbx_strand_id
1 'polypeptide(L)'
;MMTCNATSLVLRLSLAVVPGGLAAAAPTQTLLGPLDAFPPAFQRSAAALPSADAASMDSPEFRPGLGMAITSAGRFGFSKGDGLLGCTYPDFGTIQKAHLAGNPRNLNKLRWAVSFDPPQAERNSPAIDPIWGAVTPPDDININWVAVTWRTEFTATGDYFGRKKGSRFAVGVTYNIIHPGVLIETQERALQLNLERTPGYNGIILPLETGVTHRTLQPGVPVYRANTDGKLADNWILLSGSRAYPDVPLLVVLQSNPTELVPEFKEGKLTSLTLPFEKEVGYAILAEPFGMEGFSPAQTADPGFVRDAVRRSRFWSKALLDYAVDCKESFRVDPERGVVTIHQAFEHRHLQNAWGFESIPLAPYPPVLGVAATACSSVHLLDEVTDLAFPTLYGPLQAVVGGTESSYELPIPPAGTRIPLPWAKGSQTAQEVRENHSIARHDGSRPLPRTLFPGYWTRPDRNIVDAGNMISEWALIWPYMEQDSIEALKANARDYLIDCLDDQELFRQTELGQSIMLTPEIGENLVRPIWFKRTEPYTGSTYYVSYSIPPLRSQGVSLTHATRPLTDLEWGNGLGLYRIYQLAQLSDSWDVVKRNWNLVKGIEGLFEVLQDWACMSASGCESGARWTDTSCYPGYIGFRKLAQKVGDESAWQQGVYLHAKHAAMRLAMFNLGTWVNGFYDAKPWKVQHSMVERPEQFEIPTLVESRRIGRQTFIPDDLRGEDVVIQKWSYYSLVAEGVGYESPDLFYRLMPRQTSEFHALYKKLYPEWNSEAFCAELNRRHGSTGGITAYELMLFEVRDPAVDTATVRRHFQKVATQDLVRRFLKVFYQRNNACHEYLHALVETRDDPVWLEDWSKADLVAASFDQLGKCALFRMLSRGPCEIELGGLKPTRVELDGHPIAHRQGKVGTGWTYERERLMLHLPHGGELRVQY
;
A
#
# COMPACT_ATOMS: atom_id res chain seq x y z
N MET A 1 -55.66 -8.23 -30.49
CA MET A 1 -56.45 -9.20 -29.70
C MET A 1 -55.71 -9.39 -28.39
N MET A 2 -56.19 -8.69 -27.35
CA MET A 2 -56.83 -9.27 -26.16
C MET A 2 -55.78 -9.85 -25.19
N THR A 3 -55.31 -9.06 -24.22
CA THR A 3 -55.86 -8.86 -22.84
C THR A 3 -55.17 -9.80 -21.85
N CYS A 4 -54.78 -9.47 -20.62
CA CYS A 4 -55.04 -8.31 -19.75
C CYS A 4 -54.18 -8.43 -18.46
N ASN A 5 -53.82 -7.28 -17.87
CA ASN A 5 -53.95 -6.88 -16.45
C ASN A 5 -53.31 -7.72 -15.32
N ALA A 6 -52.82 -7.17 -14.21
CA ALA A 6 -52.66 -5.81 -13.62
C ALA A 6 -51.78 -6.00 -12.34
N THR A 7 -51.31 -5.05 -11.52
CA THR A 7 -51.84 -3.74 -11.08
C THR A 7 -50.79 -3.01 -10.22
N SER A 8 -50.82 -1.66 -10.28
CA SER A 8 -50.58 -0.65 -9.21
C SER A 8 -49.19 -0.51 -8.57
N LEU A 9 -48.64 0.68 -8.28
CA LEU A 9 -49.26 1.99 -8.03
C LEU A 9 -48.26 3.12 -8.34
N VAL A 10 -48.75 4.18 -9.00
CA VAL A 10 -48.07 5.47 -9.23
C VAL A 10 -48.62 6.48 -8.23
N LEU A 11 -47.79 7.39 -7.72
CA LEU A 11 -48.25 8.71 -7.25
C LEU A 11 -47.38 9.82 -7.87
N ARG A 12 -48.04 10.57 -8.77
CA ARG A 12 -47.63 11.84 -9.36
C ARG A 12 -47.89 12.98 -8.37
N LEU A 13 -47.23 14.12 -8.57
CA LEU A 13 -47.82 15.48 -8.59
C LEU A 13 -46.74 16.43 -9.17
N SER A 14 -46.80 16.83 -10.45
CA SER A 14 -47.61 17.91 -11.06
C SER A 14 -46.86 19.25 -11.10
N LEU A 15 -46.25 19.54 -12.26
CA LEU A 15 -45.85 20.87 -12.71
C LEU A 15 -47.08 21.60 -13.25
N ALA A 16 -47.40 22.77 -12.70
CA ALA A 16 -48.39 23.69 -13.25
C ALA A 16 -47.67 24.82 -14.01
N VAL A 17 -48.01 24.95 -15.29
CA VAL A 17 -47.65 26.06 -16.17
C VAL A 17 -48.74 27.13 -16.08
N VAL A 18 -48.36 28.40 -15.97
CA VAL A 18 -49.19 29.55 -16.34
C VAL A 18 -48.34 30.54 -17.16
N PRO A 19 -48.82 31.07 -18.29
CA PRO A 19 -48.06 31.95 -19.19
C PRO A 19 -48.36 33.44 -18.98
N GLY A 20 -47.39 34.33 -19.24
CA GLY A 20 -47.62 35.78 -19.28
C GLY A 20 -46.38 36.60 -19.72
N GLY A 21 -46.51 37.33 -20.84
CA GLY A 21 -45.46 38.02 -21.61
C GLY A 21 -44.74 39.25 -21.01
N LEU A 22 -43.52 39.44 -21.54
CA LEU A 22 -42.82 40.68 -21.99
C LEU A 22 -42.70 41.92 -21.06
N ALA A 23 -41.45 42.24 -20.65
CA ALA A 23 -40.70 43.47 -21.03
C ALA A 23 -39.41 43.64 -20.18
N ALA A 24 -38.42 44.32 -20.76
CA ALA A 24 -37.05 44.48 -20.28
C ALA A 24 -36.89 45.39 -19.03
N ALA A 25 -35.98 45.00 -18.12
CA ALA A 25 -35.07 45.86 -17.35
C ALA A 25 -34.17 44.99 -16.45
N ALA A 26 -32.86 45.27 -16.42
CA ALA A 26 -31.92 44.62 -15.50
C ALA A 26 -32.20 45.04 -14.05
N PRO A 27 -32.05 44.12 -13.08
CA PRO A 27 -31.43 44.51 -11.82
C PRO A 27 -30.49 43.44 -11.24
N THR A 28 -29.38 43.93 -10.69
CA THR A 28 -28.54 43.31 -9.68
C THR A 28 -29.41 42.71 -8.55
N GLN A 29 -29.37 41.39 -8.36
CA GLN A 29 -30.02 40.72 -7.24
C GLN A 29 -28.99 40.15 -6.27
N THR A 30 -28.87 40.82 -5.12
CA THR A 30 -28.37 40.28 -3.85
C THR A 30 -29.32 39.13 -3.43
N LEU A 31 -28.81 37.90 -3.41
CA LEU A 31 -29.58 36.70 -3.05
C LEU A 31 -28.90 35.95 -1.91
N LEU A 32 -29.08 36.39 -0.66
CA LEU A 32 -28.77 35.56 0.52
C LEU A 32 -29.72 35.87 1.68
N GLY A 33 -30.64 34.94 1.96
CA GLY A 33 -31.23 34.76 3.29
C GLY A 33 -30.39 33.75 4.10
N PRO A 34 -30.63 33.59 5.42
CA PRO A 34 -29.76 32.81 6.29
C PRO A 34 -29.86 31.31 5.96
N LEU A 35 -28.71 30.70 5.63
CA LEU A 35 -28.56 29.29 5.28
C LEU A 35 -27.72 28.59 6.35
N ASP A 36 -28.30 28.44 7.55
CA ASP A 36 -27.76 27.62 8.63
C ASP A 36 -28.63 26.38 8.81
N ALA A 37 -28.49 25.39 7.91
CA ALA A 37 -28.88 24.00 8.16
C ALA A 37 -28.44 23.09 6.99
N PHE A 38 -27.77 21.98 7.32
CA PHE A 38 -27.55 20.86 6.40
C PHE A 38 -28.90 20.21 6.01
N PRO A 39 -29.17 19.90 4.73
CA PRO A 39 -30.34 19.11 4.36
C PRO A 39 -30.13 17.60 4.65
N PRO A 40 -31.16 16.89 5.17
CA PRO A 40 -31.09 15.47 5.47
C PRO A 40 -31.31 14.65 4.19
N ALA A 41 -30.24 14.19 3.56
CA ALA A 41 -30.32 13.26 2.44
C ALA A 41 -29.16 12.25 2.40
N PHE A 42 -28.67 11.77 3.54
CA PHE A 42 -27.75 10.63 3.62
C PHE A 42 -27.94 9.89 4.96
N GLN A 43 -29.10 9.26 5.12
CA GLN A 43 -29.29 8.24 6.17
C GLN A 43 -29.26 6.86 5.51
N ARG A 44 -28.20 6.09 5.78
CA ARG A 44 -28.28 4.63 5.83
C ARG A 44 -27.72 4.15 7.16
N SER A 45 -28.66 3.77 8.02
CA SER A 45 -28.54 2.76 9.08
C SER A 45 -27.44 2.96 10.13
N ALA A 46 -27.72 3.81 11.11
CA ALA A 46 -27.14 3.69 12.45
C ALA A 46 -27.65 2.39 13.09
N ALA A 47 -26.79 1.39 13.23
CA ALA A 47 -26.99 0.34 14.23
C ALA A 47 -26.40 0.87 15.54
N ALA A 48 -27.24 1.00 16.56
CA ALA A 48 -26.80 1.40 17.90
C ALA A 48 -25.82 0.35 18.46
N LEU A 49 -24.57 0.76 18.67
CA LEU A 49 -23.59 0.02 19.47
C LEU A 49 -23.49 0.70 20.85
N PRO A 50 -23.26 -0.08 21.92
CA PRO A 50 -23.13 0.44 23.28
C PRO A 50 -21.91 1.37 23.38
N SER A 51 -22.03 2.40 24.22
CA SER A 51 -21.01 3.43 24.47
C SER A 51 -19.64 2.79 24.71
N ALA A 52 -18.70 3.03 23.78
CA ALA A 52 -17.30 2.76 24.02
C ALA A 52 -16.81 3.79 25.05
N ASP A 53 -16.34 3.30 26.21
CA ASP A 53 -15.53 4.10 27.11
C ASP A 53 -14.37 4.69 26.30
N ALA A 54 -14.22 6.02 26.33
CA ALA A 54 -13.10 6.70 25.71
C ALA A 54 -11.81 6.20 26.37
N ALA A 55 -11.14 5.24 25.73
CA ALA A 55 -9.93 4.63 26.23
C ALA A 55 -8.80 5.66 26.14
N SER A 56 -8.30 6.11 27.29
CA SER A 56 -7.14 7.00 27.34
C SER A 56 -5.89 6.28 26.83
N MET A 57 -5.03 6.97 26.07
CA MET A 57 -3.73 6.45 25.61
C MET A 57 -2.80 5.96 26.74
N ASP A 58 -3.07 6.34 28.00
CA ASP A 58 -2.29 5.94 29.18
C ASP A 58 -2.75 4.61 29.82
N SER A 59 -3.68 3.87 29.19
CA SER A 59 -4.08 2.56 29.68
C SER A 59 -2.93 1.55 29.54
N PRO A 60 -2.61 0.75 30.58
CA PRO A 60 -1.56 -0.27 30.52
C PRO A 60 -1.84 -1.39 29.48
N GLU A 61 -3.03 -1.43 28.90
CA GLU A 61 -3.40 -2.37 27.85
C GLU A 61 -2.98 -1.93 26.43
N PHE A 62 -2.71 -0.63 26.23
CA PHE A 62 -2.28 -0.09 24.93
C PHE A 62 -0.77 0.05 24.87
N ARG A 63 -0.19 -0.36 23.74
CA ARG A 63 1.23 -0.27 23.44
C ARG A 63 1.51 0.91 22.52
N PRO A 64 2.66 1.60 22.68
CA PRO A 64 3.04 2.66 21.76
C PRO A 64 3.34 2.06 20.37
N GLY A 65 2.82 2.70 19.34
CA GLY A 65 2.98 2.35 17.93
C GLY A 65 3.79 3.39 17.14
N LEU A 66 3.40 3.60 15.88
CA LEU A 66 4.05 4.55 14.97
C LEU A 66 3.91 5.99 15.45
N GLY A 67 4.95 6.81 15.27
CA GLY A 67 4.98 8.21 15.72
C GLY A 67 5.19 8.39 17.24
N MET A 68 5.03 7.32 18.04
CA MET A 68 5.35 7.34 19.48
C MET A 68 6.67 6.62 19.81
N ALA A 69 6.69 5.30 19.66
CA ALA A 69 7.88 4.49 19.94
C ALA A 69 8.78 4.29 18.71
N ILE A 70 8.19 4.48 17.52
CA ILE A 70 8.84 4.23 16.24
C ILE A 70 8.96 5.56 15.49
N THR A 71 10.20 6.03 15.32
CA THR A 71 10.52 7.19 14.48
C THR A 71 10.45 6.79 13.01
N SER A 72 9.29 7.02 12.39
CA SER A 72 9.05 6.76 10.98
C SER A 72 9.24 8.05 10.17
N ALA A 73 9.91 7.92 9.04
CA ALA A 73 9.97 8.96 8.02
C ALA A 73 8.83 8.83 6.99
N GLY A 74 8.09 7.70 7.06
CA GLY A 74 7.08 7.33 6.08
C GLY A 74 7.59 7.47 4.65
N ARG A 75 6.88 8.26 3.84
CA ARG A 75 7.26 8.54 2.45
C ARG A 75 8.27 9.67 2.26
N PHE A 76 8.64 10.39 3.31
CA PHE A 76 9.47 11.60 3.25
C PHE A 76 10.97 11.34 3.49
N GLY A 77 11.37 10.09 3.70
CA GLY A 77 12.72 9.74 4.17
C GLY A 77 13.85 9.97 3.15
N PHE A 78 13.67 9.65 1.87
CA PHE A 78 14.76 9.84 0.89
C PHE A 78 14.42 10.83 -0.22
N SER A 79 13.14 11.20 -0.33
CA SER A 79 12.69 12.23 -1.26
C SER A 79 11.65 13.11 -0.55
N LYS A 80 11.20 14.12 -1.28
CA LYS A 80 10.16 15.07 -0.84
C LYS A 80 8.78 14.43 -0.66
N GLY A 81 8.64 13.14 -0.98
CA GLY A 81 7.38 12.39 -1.00
C GLY A 81 6.58 12.64 -2.28
N ASP A 82 6.30 11.57 -3.04
CA ASP A 82 5.30 11.60 -4.10
C ASP A 82 3.92 11.21 -3.53
N GLY A 83 2.86 11.91 -3.93
CA GLY A 83 1.46 11.49 -3.79
C GLY A 83 0.81 11.81 -2.43
N LEU A 84 0.84 13.05 -1.96
CA LEU A 84 -0.08 13.44 -0.88
C LEU A 84 -1.52 13.30 -1.39
N LEU A 85 -2.47 12.98 -0.51
CA LEU A 85 -3.93 12.84 -0.71
C LEU A 85 -4.47 13.12 -2.15
N GLY A 86 -4.24 14.30 -2.75
CA GLY A 86 -4.58 14.57 -4.16
C GLY A 86 -3.53 15.22 -5.08
N CYS A 87 -2.24 15.30 -4.69
CA CYS A 87 -1.20 16.03 -5.43
C CYS A 87 0.24 15.56 -5.15
N THR A 88 1.19 15.98 -5.99
CA THR A 88 2.64 15.74 -5.84
C THR A 88 3.45 17.02 -5.68
N TYR A 89 4.63 16.89 -5.09
CA TYR A 89 5.56 17.99 -4.77
C TYR A 89 6.95 17.69 -5.34
N PRO A 90 7.10 17.79 -6.67
CA PRO A 90 8.36 17.41 -7.31
C PRO A 90 9.49 18.37 -6.92
N ASP A 91 9.16 19.63 -6.66
CA ASP A 91 10.10 20.68 -6.28
C ASP A 91 9.55 21.57 -5.16
N PHE A 92 10.47 22.18 -4.42
CA PHE A 92 10.10 23.25 -3.50
C PHE A 92 9.28 24.29 -4.26
N GLY A 93 8.26 24.83 -3.59
CA GLY A 93 7.48 25.87 -4.22
C GLY A 93 6.48 25.36 -5.27
N THR A 94 6.42 24.07 -5.60
CA THR A 94 5.58 23.56 -6.72
C THR A 94 4.62 22.46 -6.30
N ILE A 95 3.34 22.61 -6.68
CA ILE A 95 2.27 21.61 -6.56
C ILE A 95 1.95 21.08 -7.96
N GLN A 96 1.78 19.77 -8.11
CA GLN A 96 1.34 19.15 -9.37
C GLN A 96 0.20 18.14 -9.16
N LYS A 97 -0.60 17.95 -10.22
CA LYS A 97 -1.60 16.88 -10.32
C LYS A 97 -1.32 16.02 -11.54
N ALA A 98 -0.33 15.13 -11.47
CA ALA A 98 0.07 14.39 -12.67
C ALA A 98 -0.96 13.32 -13.08
N HIS A 99 -1.80 12.84 -12.16
CA HIS A 99 -2.92 11.95 -12.50
C HIS A 99 -3.86 12.54 -13.57
N LEU A 100 -3.98 13.87 -13.66
CA LEU A 100 -4.78 14.54 -14.67
C LEU A 100 -4.11 14.57 -16.06
N ALA A 101 -2.79 14.41 -16.15
CA ALA A 101 -2.05 14.47 -17.43
C ALA A 101 -2.39 13.30 -18.37
N GLY A 102 -2.87 12.17 -17.83
CA GLY A 102 -3.30 11.01 -18.61
C GLY A 102 -4.80 10.96 -18.90
N ASN A 103 -5.59 11.91 -18.39
CA ASN A 103 -7.04 11.87 -18.51
C ASN A 103 -7.48 12.08 -19.98
N PRO A 104 -8.37 11.25 -20.55
CA PRO A 104 -8.80 11.38 -21.95
C PRO A 104 -9.41 12.75 -22.32
N ARG A 105 -9.97 13.47 -21.33
CA ARG A 105 -10.53 14.81 -21.52
C ARG A 105 -9.47 15.92 -21.47
N ASN A 106 -8.27 15.63 -20.95
CA ASN A 106 -7.18 16.58 -20.88
C ASN A 106 -6.43 16.63 -22.21
N LEU A 107 -6.74 17.64 -23.02
CA LEU A 107 -6.10 17.87 -24.32
C LEU A 107 -4.77 18.63 -24.18
N ASN A 108 -4.44 19.12 -22.99
CA ASN A 108 -3.18 19.79 -22.72
C ASN A 108 -2.09 18.73 -22.45
N LYS A 109 -1.00 18.78 -23.22
CA LYS A 109 0.16 17.88 -23.02
C LYS A 109 0.99 18.23 -21.79
N LEU A 110 0.67 19.34 -21.11
CA LEU A 110 1.33 19.78 -19.89
C LEU A 110 0.55 19.35 -18.65
N ARG A 111 1.27 19.01 -17.58
CA ARG A 111 0.69 18.74 -16.26
C ARG A 111 0.11 20.02 -15.68
N TRP A 112 -1.05 19.90 -15.04
CA TRP A 112 -1.52 20.95 -14.15
C TRP A 112 -0.49 21.12 -13.02
N ALA A 113 0.02 22.34 -12.87
CA ALA A 113 0.96 22.70 -11.83
C ALA A 113 0.82 24.18 -11.45
N VAL A 114 1.08 24.46 -10.18
CA VAL A 114 1.16 25.80 -9.60
C VAL A 114 2.49 25.92 -8.90
N SER A 115 3.22 27.01 -9.15
CA SER A 115 4.39 27.38 -8.34
C SER A 115 4.07 28.61 -7.50
N PHE A 116 4.65 28.69 -6.32
CA PHE A 116 4.61 29.83 -5.41
C PHE A 116 6.02 30.28 -5.06
N ASP A 117 6.98 30.03 -5.97
CA ASP A 117 8.33 30.56 -5.86
C ASP A 117 8.30 32.09 -5.77
N PRO A 118 9.17 32.68 -4.93
CA PRO A 118 9.25 34.12 -4.84
C PRO A 118 9.61 34.75 -6.20
N PRO A 119 8.91 35.79 -6.64
CA PRO A 119 9.21 36.49 -7.87
C PRO A 119 10.55 37.21 -7.79
N GLN A 120 11.25 37.27 -8.94
CA GLN A 120 12.56 37.93 -9.04
C GLN A 120 13.54 37.45 -7.96
N ALA A 121 13.56 36.14 -7.72
CA ALA A 121 14.46 35.51 -6.78
C ALA A 121 15.13 34.28 -7.40
N GLU A 122 16.38 34.07 -7.06
CA GLU A 122 17.13 32.86 -7.37
C GLU A 122 17.32 32.07 -6.09
N ARG A 123 17.12 30.75 -6.18
CA ARG A 123 17.38 29.84 -5.07
C ARG A 123 18.89 29.78 -4.82
N ASN A 124 19.32 29.89 -3.57
CA ASN A 124 20.74 29.77 -3.22
C ASN A 124 21.23 28.30 -3.28
N SER A 125 20.27 27.38 -3.34
CA SER A 125 20.43 25.93 -3.34
C SER A 125 20.22 25.36 -4.76
N PRO A 126 21.07 24.43 -5.25
CA PRO A 126 20.76 23.66 -6.47
C PRO A 126 19.42 22.91 -6.34
N ALA A 127 18.75 22.73 -7.48
CA ALA A 127 17.54 21.90 -7.54
C ALA A 127 17.85 20.45 -7.15
N ILE A 128 16.98 19.84 -6.35
CA ILE A 128 17.08 18.43 -5.96
C ILE A 128 16.45 17.59 -7.08
N ASP A 129 17.20 16.67 -7.67
CA ASP A 129 16.65 15.70 -8.63
C ASP A 129 15.64 14.78 -7.89
N PRO A 130 14.36 14.77 -8.31
CA PRO A 130 13.25 14.18 -7.54
C PRO A 130 13.19 12.65 -7.55
N ILE A 131 13.94 11.94 -8.40
CA ILE A 131 13.79 10.47 -8.53
C ILE A 131 15.11 9.72 -8.32
N TRP A 132 16.25 10.27 -8.77
CA TRP A 132 17.54 9.57 -8.71
C TRP A 132 18.68 10.41 -8.14
N GLY A 133 18.37 11.65 -7.75
CA GLY A 133 19.31 12.59 -7.17
C GLY A 133 19.75 12.20 -5.77
N ALA A 134 21.03 11.89 -5.63
CA ALA A 134 21.71 12.04 -4.36
C ALA A 134 21.91 13.54 -4.08
N VAL A 135 21.28 14.11 -3.04
CA VAL A 135 21.66 15.45 -2.57
C VAL A 135 21.45 15.59 -1.07
N THR A 136 22.53 15.82 -0.33
CA THR A 136 22.48 16.49 0.98
C THR A 136 21.89 17.88 0.76
N PRO A 137 20.70 18.22 1.27
CA PRO A 137 20.10 19.50 0.94
C PRO A 137 20.90 20.63 1.63
N PRO A 138 21.22 21.72 0.92
CA PRO A 138 21.59 23.00 1.52
C PRO A 138 20.40 23.71 2.21
N ASP A 139 19.18 23.20 2.04
CA ASP A 139 17.97 23.67 2.72
C ASP A 139 17.85 23.05 4.11
N ASP A 140 17.22 23.76 5.04
CA ASP A 140 16.87 23.23 6.37
C ASP A 140 15.56 22.43 6.24
N ILE A 141 15.66 21.11 6.41
CA ILE A 141 14.56 20.15 6.21
C ILE A 141 14.31 19.41 7.52
N ASN A 142 13.06 19.45 7.98
CA ASN A 142 12.59 18.66 9.13
C ASN A 142 11.47 17.72 8.67
N ILE A 143 11.57 16.43 9.00
CA ILE A 143 10.55 15.42 8.66
C ILE A 143 10.08 14.70 9.92
N ASN A 144 8.83 14.26 9.88
CA ASN A 144 8.30 13.23 10.76
C ASN A 144 7.45 12.27 9.94
N TRP A 145 6.67 11.43 10.63
CA TRP A 145 5.88 10.38 9.99
C TRP A 145 4.80 10.93 9.03
N VAL A 146 4.27 12.13 9.28
CA VAL A 146 3.13 12.69 8.54
C VAL A 146 3.41 14.00 7.81
N ALA A 147 4.53 14.66 8.07
CA ALA A 147 4.82 15.98 7.53
C ALA A 147 6.30 16.17 7.20
N VAL A 148 6.54 17.10 6.28
CA VAL A 148 7.88 17.63 5.99
C VAL A 148 7.83 19.16 5.90
N THR A 149 8.77 19.81 6.58
CA THR A 149 8.96 21.26 6.58
C THR A 149 10.28 21.62 5.91
N TRP A 150 10.22 22.55 4.97
CA TRP A 150 11.33 23.01 4.13
C TRP A 150 11.57 24.48 4.38
N ARG A 151 12.81 24.86 4.69
CA ARG A 151 13.21 26.26 4.72
C ARG A 151 14.32 26.49 3.71
N THR A 152 13.96 27.18 2.64
CA THR A 152 14.85 27.47 1.51
C THR A 152 15.30 28.92 1.55
N GLU A 153 16.60 29.16 1.31
CA GLU A 153 17.13 30.51 1.12
C GLU A 153 17.15 30.95 -0.35
N PHE A 154 16.84 32.23 -0.55
CA PHE A 154 16.78 32.89 -1.84
C PHE A 154 17.62 34.17 -1.84
N THR A 155 18.05 34.60 -3.02
CA THR A 155 18.64 35.92 -3.28
C THR A 155 17.78 36.66 -4.30
N ALA A 156 17.40 37.90 -3.99
CA ALA A 156 16.63 38.74 -4.91
C ALA A 156 17.46 39.10 -6.15
N THR A 157 16.93 38.84 -7.34
CA THR A 157 17.54 39.17 -8.64
C THR A 157 17.12 40.54 -9.18
N GLY A 158 16.04 41.11 -8.62
CA GLY A 158 15.55 42.44 -8.91
C GLY A 158 14.99 43.15 -7.67
N ASP A 159 14.57 44.39 -7.85
CA ASP A 159 13.87 45.16 -6.81
C ASP A 159 12.38 44.79 -6.86
N TYR A 160 11.85 44.22 -5.78
CA TYR A 160 10.47 43.74 -5.71
C TYR A 160 9.88 43.93 -4.30
N PHE A 161 8.72 44.58 -4.21
CA PHE A 161 7.92 44.77 -2.97
C PHE A 161 8.73 45.18 -1.72
N GLY A 162 9.66 46.13 -1.91
CA GLY A 162 10.49 46.68 -0.84
C GLY A 162 11.82 45.95 -0.61
N ARG A 163 12.03 44.79 -1.24
CA ARG A 163 13.30 44.07 -1.27
C ARG A 163 14.21 44.64 -2.35
N LYS A 164 15.49 44.82 -2.01
CA LYS A 164 16.53 45.26 -2.96
C LYS A 164 17.21 44.08 -3.61
N LYS A 165 17.57 44.22 -4.89
CA LYS A 165 18.43 43.26 -5.60
C LYS A 165 19.65 42.90 -4.76
N GLY A 166 19.95 41.62 -4.64
CA GLY A 166 21.04 41.06 -3.83
C GLY A 166 20.67 40.74 -2.37
N SER A 167 19.47 41.11 -1.90
CA SER A 167 19.04 40.78 -0.54
C SER A 167 18.73 39.29 -0.41
N ARG A 168 19.20 38.67 0.68
CA ARG A 168 18.89 37.28 1.04
C ARG A 168 17.62 37.19 1.89
N PHE A 169 16.87 36.11 1.75
CA PHE A 169 15.71 35.78 2.57
C PHE A 169 15.43 34.29 2.56
N ALA A 170 14.52 33.84 3.43
CA ALA A 170 14.08 32.46 3.48
C ALA A 170 12.56 32.35 3.35
N VAL A 171 12.10 31.28 2.73
CA VAL A 171 10.69 30.89 2.67
C VAL A 171 10.55 29.50 3.27
N GLY A 172 9.60 29.37 4.20
CA GLY A 172 9.20 28.11 4.82
C GLY A 172 8.03 27.48 4.09
N VAL A 173 8.05 26.17 3.89
CA VAL A 173 6.95 25.41 3.27
C VAL A 173 6.75 24.11 4.01
N THR A 174 5.54 23.83 4.46
CA THR A 174 5.17 22.57 5.10
C THR A 174 4.18 21.79 4.24
N TYR A 175 4.48 20.51 4.07
CA TYR A 175 3.68 19.53 3.33
C TYR A 175 3.25 18.41 4.28
N ASN A 176 2.06 17.84 4.06
CA ASN A 176 1.48 16.89 5.01
C ASN A 176 0.62 15.79 4.31
N ILE A 177 0.72 14.52 4.74
CA ILE A 177 -0.12 13.40 4.23
C ILE A 177 -1.47 13.22 4.96
N ILE A 178 -1.65 13.80 6.14
CA ILE A 178 -2.90 13.81 6.92
C ILE A 178 -3.74 15.07 6.68
N HIS A 179 -3.13 16.15 6.18
CA HIS A 179 -3.76 17.44 5.97
C HIS A 179 -3.59 17.93 4.52
N PRO A 180 -4.66 18.27 3.76
CA PRO A 180 -4.54 18.61 2.33
C PRO A 180 -3.98 20.02 2.03
N GLY A 181 -3.51 20.73 3.05
CA GLY A 181 -3.05 22.12 2.94
C GLY A 181 -1.55 22.22 2.82
N VAL A 182 -1.06 23.06 1.91
CA VAL A 182 0.35 23.44 1.82
C VAL A 182 0.55 24.76 2.52
N LEU A 183 1.20 24.71 3.68
CA LEU A 183 1.48 25.92 4.47
C LEU A 183 2.74 26.60 3.96
N ILE A 184 2.62 27.86 3.56
CA ILE A 184 3.71 28.71 3.08
C ILE A 184 3.92 29.80 4.13
N GLU A 185 5.14 29.94 4.64
CA GLU A 185 5.51 30.93 5.64
C GLU A 185 6.59 31.87 5.09
N THR A 186 6.33 33.17 5.13
CA THR A 186 7.26 34.17 4.58
C THR A 186 7.07 35.55 5.19
N GLN A 187 8.19 36.25 5.35
CA GLN A 187 8.23 37.67 5.77
C GLN A 187 8.16 38.63 4.57
N GLU A 188 8.03 38.11 3.35
CA GLU A 188 7.80 38.95 2.18
C GLU A 188 6.48 39.71 2.29
N ARG A 189 6.40 40.85 1.60
CA ARG A 189 5.18 41.68 1.54
C ARG A 189 4.24 41.29 0.42
N ALA A 190 4.56 40.26 -0.35
CA ALA A 190 3.72 39.78 -1.43
C ALA A 190 3.85 38.26 -1.58
N LEU A 191 2.73 37.63 -1.93
CA LEU A 191 2.67 36.25 -2.38
C LEU A 191 2.38 36.27 -3.89
N GLN A 192 3.17 35.54 -4.68
CA GLN A 192 2.88 35.33 -6.09
C GLN A 192 2.58 33.85 -6.34
N LEU A 193 1.51 33.60 -7.10
CA LEU A 193 1.19 32.30 -7.66
C LEU A 193 1.53 32.30 -9.14
N ASN A 194 2.45 31.44 -9.56
CA ASN A 194 2.74 31.15 -10.95
C ASN A 194 1.81 30.05 -11.47
N LEU A 195 1.06 30.38 -12.52
CA LEU A 195 -0.07 29.62 -13.06
C LEU A 195 0.16 29.25 -14.53
N GLU A 196 1.38 29.42 -15.07
CA GLU A 196 1.70 29.16 -16.47
C GLU A 196 1.39 27.72 -16.92
N ARG A 197 1.46 26.77 -15.99
CA ARG A 197 1.20 25.34 -16.25
C ARG A 197 -0.25 24.90 -15.96
N THR A 198 -1.16 25.84 -15.71
CA THR A 198 -2.60 25.57 -15.60
C THR A 198 -3.28 25.70 -16.98
N PRO A 199 -4.53 25.26 -17.19
CA PRO A 199 -5.29 25.58 -18.41
C PRO A 199 -5.72 27.05 -18.56
N GLY A 200 -5.25 27.94 -17.67
CA GLY A 200 -5.52 29.37 -17.68
C GLY A 200 -6.83 29.71 -16.98
N TYR A 201 -6.74 30.07 -15.70
CA TYR A 201 -7.91 30.52 -14.95
C TYR A 201 -8.49 31.80 -15.56
N ASN A 202 -9.82 31.91 -15.55
CA ASN A 202 -10.56 33.08 -16.02
C ASN A 202 -11.52 33.64 -14.96
N GLY A 203 -11.67 33.00 -13.80
CA GLY A 203 -12.54 33.44 -12.72
C GLY A 203 -11.86 33.41 -11.35
N ILE A 204 -12.42 34.20 -10.44
CA ILE A 204 -12.06 34.22 -9.02
C ILE A 204 -13.31 34.48 -8.17
N ILE A 205 -13.46 33.72 -7.09
CA ILE A 205 -14.52 33.89 -6.09
C ILE A 205 -13.93 34.61 -4.88
N LEU A 206 -14.59 35.69 -4.46
CA LEU A 206 -14.15 36.57 -3.38
C LEU A 206 -15.26 36.74 -2.33
N PRO A 207 -14.95 36.54 -1.04
CA PRO A 207 -15.85 36.87 0.06
C PRO A 207 -15.68 38.35 0.43
N LEU A 208 -16.59 39.22 -0.05
CA LEU A 208 -16.61 40.64 0.33
C LEU A 208 -17.62 40.87 1.46
N GLU A 209 -17.51 42.01 2.16
CA GLU A 209 -18.48 42.41 3.19
C GLU A 209 -19.90 42.56 2.64
N THR A 210 -20.02 42.86 1.34
CA THR A 210 -21.31 42.96 0.62
C THR A 210 -21.87 41.60 0.18
N GLY A 211 -21.12 40.52 0.38
CA GLY A 211 -21.45 39.16 -0.04
C GLY A 211 -20.37 38.52 -0.89
N VAL A 212 -20.58 37.25 -1.24
CA VAL A 212 -19.65 36.51 -2.10
C VAL A 212 -19.88 36.89 -3.56
N THR A 213 -18.81 37.25 -4.27
CA THR A 213 -18.84 37.59 -5.70
C THR A 213 -17.96 36.66 -6.52
N HIS A 214 -18.40 36.32 -7.72
CA HIS A 214 -17.58 35.62 -8.73
C HIS A 214 -17.22 36.63 -9.83
N ARG A 215 -15.92 36.94 -9.97
CA ARG A 215 -15.41 37.93 -10.93
C ARG A 215 -14.62 37.26 -12.05
N THR A 216 -14.75 37.76 -13.28
CA THR A 216 -13.91 37.37 -14.41
C THR A 216 -12.57 38.11 -14.35
N LEU A 217 -11.48 37.40 -14.58
CA LEU A 217 -10.12 37.95 -14.64
C LEU A 217 -9.86 38.60 -15.99
N GLN A 218 -9.29 39.81 -16.00
CA GLN A 218 -9.02 40.59 -17.21
C GLN A 218 -7.58 41.15 -17.21
N PRO A 219 -6.91 41.24 -18.39
CA PRO A 219 -5.58 41.81 -18.48
C PRO A 219 -5.52 43.28 -18.03
N GLY A 220 -4.50 43.61 -17.23
CA GLY A 220 -4.20 45.00 -16.84
C GLY A 220 -5.14 45.62 -15.81
N VAL A 221 -6.09 44.86 -15.27
CA VAL A 221 -7.06 45.33 -14.26
C VAL A 221 -6.94 44.48 -13.00
N PRO A 222 -6.55 45.04 -11.84
CA PRO A 222 -6.65 44.35 -10.57
C PRO A 222 -8.09 43.89 -10.31
N VAL A 223 -8.25 42.62 -9.94
CA VAL A 223 -9.58 42.01 -9.74
C VAL A 223 -10.17 42.35 -8.37
N TYR A 224 -9.35 42.85 -7.45
CA TYR A 224 -9.74 43.33 -6.12
C TYR A 224 -8.78 44.44 -5.68
N ARG A 225 -9.31 45.47 -5.00
CA ARG A 225 -8.52 46.41 -4.21
C ARG A 225 -9.24 46.74 -2.91
N ALA A 226 -8.53 46.64 -1.79
CA ALA A 226 -9.10 46.87 -0.47
C ALA A 226 -9.69 48.28 -0.29
N ASN A 227 -9.13 49.28 -0.99
CA ASN A 227 -9.60 50.67 -0.91
C ASN A 227 -10.90 50.94 -1.68
N THR A 228 -11.25 50.12 -2.68
CA THR A 228 -12.47 50.28 -3.49
C THR A 228 -13.53 49.22 -3.15
N ASP A 229 -13.10 47.99 -2.90
CA ASP A 229 -13.99 46.84 -2.65
C ASP A 229 -14.28 46.62 -1.16
N GLY A 230 -13.58 47.32 -0.26
CA GLY A 230 -13.54 46.99 1.16
C GLY A 230 -12.59 45.83 1.45
N LYS A 231 -12.44 45.47 2.73
CA LYS A 231 -11.66 44.29 3.12
C LYS A 231 -12.42 43.01 2.73
N LEU A 232 -11.69 41.91 2.54
CA LEU A 232 -12.32 40.60 2.45
C LEU A 232 -13.01 40.29 3.78
N ALA A 233 -14.24 39.77 3.70
CA ALA A 233 -15.03 39.37 4.86
C ALA A 233 -14.60 38.02 5.46
N ASP A 234 -13.85 37.23 4.69
CA ASP A 234 -13.41 35.90 5.07
C ASP A 234 -11.94 35.70 4.64
N ASN A 235 -11.27 34.72 5.23
CA ASN A 235 -9.82 34.55 5.13
C ASN A 235 -9.37 33.79 3.87
N TRP A 236 -10.20 33.75 2.82
CA TRP A 236 -9.93 32.93 1.65
C TRP A 236 -10.27 33.62 0.33
N ILE A 237 -9.61 33.16 -0.73
CA ILE A 237 -9.99 33.41 -2.13
C ILE A 237 -9.96 32.08 -2.89
N LEU A 238 -10.76 31.95 -3.94
CA LEU A 238 -10.77 30.74 -4.77
C LEU A 238 -10.60 31.09 -6.24
N LEU A 239 -9.56 30.57 -6.88
CA LEU A 239 -9.44 30.57 -8.34
C LEU A 239 -10.24 29.43 -8.92
N SER A 240 -11.12 29.74 -9.88
CA SER A 240 -11.98 28.78 -10.57
C SER A 240 -12.38 29.30 -11.94
N GLY A 241 -12.78 28.42 -12.84
CA GLY A 241 -13.06 28.74 -14.23
C GLY A 241 -11.78 28.65 -15.04
N SER A 242 -11.72 27.73 -16.00
CA SER A 242 -10.60 27.58 -16.92
C SER A 242 -11.08 27.64 -18.38
N ARG A 243 -10.13 27.79 -19.32
CA ARG A 243 -10.44 27.75 -20.76
C ARG A 243 -10.64 26.34 -21.31
N ALA A 244 -10.13 25.33 -20.61
CA ALA A 244 -10.14 23.95 -21.05
C ALA A 244 -10.02 23.01 -19.84
N TYR A 245 -10.51 21.78 -19.99
CA TYR A 245 -10.32 20.75 -18.98
C TYR A 245 -8.82 20.41 -18.80
N PRO A 246 -8.34 20.15 -17.57
CA PRO A 246 -9.08 20.20 -16.31
C PRO A 246 -9.04 21.61 -15.68
N ASP A 247 -10.19 22.13 -15.29
CA ASP A 247 -10.26 23.16 -14.26
C ASP A 247 -10.06 22.51 -12.87
N VAL A 248 -9.14 23.06 -12.08
CA VAL A 248 -8.85 22.58 -10.72
C VAL A 248 -9.02 23.77 -9.80
N PRO A 249 -10.11 23.88 -9.03
CA PRO A 249 -10.31 25.02 -8.15
C PRO A 249 -9.18 25.12 -7.11
N LEU A 250 -8.53 26.29 -7.01
CA LEU A 250 -7.40 26.52 -6.12
C LEU A 250 -7.79 27.51 -5.02
N LEU A 251 -7.84 27.00 -3.79
CA LEU A 251 -8.12 27.79 -2.59
C LEU A 251 -6.82 28.36 -2.04
N VAL A 252 -6.85 29.65 -1.69
CA VAL A 252 -5.78 30.32 -0.97
C VAL A 252 -6.37 30.86 0.34
N VAL A 253 -5.90 30.32 1.46
CA VAL A 253 -6.25 30.81 2.81
C VAL A 253 -5.14 31.75 3.27
N LEU A 254 -5.52 32.90 3.83
CA LEU A 254 -4.62 34.01 4.13
C LEU A 254 -4.56 34.27 5.64
N GLN A 255 -3.40 34.68 6.13
CA GLN A 255 -3.27 35.19 7.49
C GLN A 255 -3.89 36.58 7.65
N SER A 256 -3.73 37.44 6.66
CA SER A 256 -4.16 38.85 6.71
C SER A 256 -4.78 39.29 5.38
N ASN A 257 -5.40 40.47 5.37
CA ASN A 257 -6.04 41.01 4.17
C ASN A 257 -4.99 41.49 3.15
N PRO A 258 -5.06 41.06 1.87
CA PRO A 258 -4.24 41.63 0.82
C PRO A 258 -4.73 43.05 0.49
N THR A 259 -3.85 43.90 -0.02
CA THR A 259 -4.22 45.26 -0.47
C THR A 259 -4.86 45.23 -1.85
N GLU A 260 -4.43 44.31 -2.71
CA GLU A 260 -4.96 44.12 -4.06
C GLU A 260 -4.71 42.69 -4.58
N LEU A 261 -5.39 42.33 -5.67
CA LEU A 261 -5.13 41.10 -6.42
C LEU A 261 -4.81 41.46 -7.87
N VAL A 262 -3.57 41.22 -8.30
CA VAL A 262 -3.05 41.68 -9.59
C VAL A 262 -2.80 40.48 -10.52
N PRO A 263 -3.64 40.28 -11.55
CA PRO A 263 -3.45 39.20 -12.51
C PRO A 263 -2.51 39.62 -13.65
N GLU A 264 -1.58 38.74 -14.02
CA GLU A 264 -0.72 38.91 -15.19
C GLU A 264 -1.08 37.90 -16.27
N PHE A 265 -1.04 38.35 -17.53
CA PHE A 265 -1.44 37.55 -18.67
C PHE A 265 -0.34 37.50 -19.73
N LYS A 266 -0.19 36.33 -20.36
CA LYS A 266 0.62 36.13 -21.56
C LYS A 266 -0.23 35.40 -22.60
N GLU A 267 -0.29 35.93 -23.82
CA GLU A 267 -1.11 35.36 -24.91
C GLU A 267 -2.58 35.14 -24.49
N GLY A 268 -3.09 36.09 -23.69
CA GLY A 268 -4.43 36.06 -23.13
C GLY A 268 -4.66 35.03 -22.02
N LYS A 269 -3.68 34.20 -21.66
CA LYS A 269 -3.77 33.23 -20.56
C LYS A 269 -3.23 33.85 -19.27
N LEU A 270 -3.91 33.61 -18.13
CA LEU A 270 -3.38 33.99 -16.82
C LEU A 270 -2.09 33.20 -16.55
N THR A 271 -0.99 33.91 -16.29
CA THR A 271 0.32 33.32 -16.01
C THR A 271 0.76 33.53 -14.58
N SER A 272 0.30 34.60 -13.92
CA SER A 272 0.55 34.80 -12.50
C SER A 272 -0.60 35.55 -11.82
N LEU A 273 -0.72 35.38 -10.50
CA LEU A 273 -1.53 36.21 -9.62
C LEU A 273 -0.67 36.69 -8.46
N THR A 274 -0.55 38.00 -8.30
CA THR A 274 0.21 38.63 -7.21
C THR A 274 -0.73 39.21 -6.15
N LEU A 275 -0.44 38.94 -4.88
CA LEU A 275 -1.17 39.39 -3.70
C LEU A 275 -0.24 40.23 -2.82
N PRO A 276 -0.28 41.56 -2.91
CA PRO A 276 0.47 42.44 -2.01
C PRO A 276 -0.22 42.60 -0.66
N PHE A 277 0.57 42.85 0.39
CA PHE A 277 0.14 43.09 1.76
C PHE A 277 0.74 44.39 2.30
N GLU A 278 0.06 45.02 3.26
CA GLU A 278 0.54 46.25 3.91
C GLU A 278 1.81 46.00 4.74
N LYS A 279 1.85 44.84 5.41
CA LYS A 279 2.99 44.33 6.19
C LYS A 279 3.57 43.12 5.47
N GLU A 280 3.82 42.03 6.20
CA GLU A 280 4.23 40.74 5.65
C GLU A 280 3.02 39.85 5.36
N VAL A 281 3.20 38.88 4.46
CA VAL A 281 2.26 37.78 4.22
C VAL A 281 2.04 37.00 5.52
N GLY A 282 3.14 36.69 6.22
CA GLY A 282 3.18 35.86 7.41
C GLY A 282 2.98 34.39 7.03
N TYR A 283 1.74 34.00 6.71
CA TYR A 283 1.46 32.72 6.06
C TYR A 283 0.33 32.77 5.01
N ALA A 284 0.39 31.81 4.09
CA ALA A 284 -0.72 31.44 3.23
C ALA A 284 -0.82 29.91 3.14
N ILE A 285 -2.03 29.38 2.94
CA ILE A 285 -2.25 27.94 2.78
C ILE A 285 -2.92 27.70 1.43
N LEU A 286 -2.29 26.87 0.59
CA LEU A 286 -2.86 26.41 -0.67
C LEU A 286 -3.54 25.06 -0.47
N ALA A 287 -4.74 24.91 -1.03
CA ALA A 287 -5.45 23.63 -1.05
C ALA A 287 -6.35 23.53 -2.27
N GLU A 288 -6.66 22.30 -2.69
CA GLU A 288 -7.67 22.04 -3.72
C GLU A 288 -8.92 21.45 -3.06
N PRO A 289 -9.97 22.26 -2.76
CA PRO A 289 -11.09 21.86 -1.89
C PRO A 289 -11.98 20.73 -2.42
N PHE A 290 -11.69 20.26 -3.64
CA PHE A 290 -12.36 19.15 -4.33
C PHE A 290 -11.44 17.91 -4.49
N GLY A 291 -10.30 17.87 -3.78
CA GLY A 291 -9.38 16.74 -3.82
C GLY A 291 -8.89 16.44 -5.23
N MET A 292 -8.98 15.19 -5.67
CA MET A 292 -8.47 14.75 -6.97
C MET A 292 -9.34 15.14 -8.18
N GLU A 293 -10.52 15.76 -7.97
CA GLU A 293 -11.46 16.10 -9.04
C GLU A 293 -10.92 17.14 -10.04
N GLY A 294 -11.35 17.01 -11.30
CA GLY A 294 -11.11 17.97 -12.36
C GLY A 294 -12.41 18.28 -13.10
N PHE A 295 -12.64 19.56 -13.41
CA PHE A 295 -13.91 20.06 -13.93
C PHE A 295 -13.77 20.59 -15.36
N SER A 296 -14.88 20.59 -16.10
CA SER A 296 -14.98 21.29 -17.38
C SER A 296 -15.36 22.76 -17.17
N PRO A 297 -15.06 23.65 -18.13
CA PRO A 297 -15.46 25.06 -18.06
C PRO A 297 -16.96 25.29 -17.85
N ALA A 298 -17.80 24.41 -18.42
CA ALA A 298 -19.26 24.50 -18.25
C ALA A 298 -19.69 24.16 -16.81
N GLN A 299 -19.03 23.19 -16.17
CA GLN A 299 -19.33 22.82 -14.79
C GLN A 299 -18.95 23.94 -13.82
N THR A 300 -17.80 24.59 -14.00
CA THR A 300 -17.38 25.65 -13.07
C THR A 300 -18.10 26.98 -13.28
N ALA A 301 -18.79 27.15 -14.41
CA ALA A 301 -19.74 28.24 -14.64
C ALA A 301 -21.12 28.00 -14.01
N ASP A 302 -21.45 26.76 -13.60
CA ASP A 302 -22.76 26.42 -13.04
C ASP A 302 -22.98 27.09 -11.66
N PRO A 303 -24.13 27.73 -11.41
CA PRO A 303 -24.42 28.33 -10.11
C PRO A 303 -24.43 27.32 -8.93
N GLY A 304 -24.77 26.06 -9.18
CA GLY A 304 -24.70 24.98 -8.20
C GLY A 304 -23.27 24.66 -7.80
N PHE A 305 -22.35 24.59 -8.77
CA PHE A 305 -20.92 24.47 -8.50
C PHE A 305 -20.41 25.64 -7.65
N VAL A 306 -20.74 26.88 -8.01
CA VAL A 306 -20.30 28.07 -7.25
C VAL A 306 -20.78 28.01 -5.80
N ARG A 307 -22.02 27.60 -5.54
CA ARG A 307 -22.53 27.43 -4.16
C ARG A 307 -21.76 26.37 -3.37
N ASP A 308 -21.46 25.22 -3.99
CA ASP A 308 -20.69 24.17 -3.33
C ASP A 308 -19.23 24.57 -3.10
N ALA A 309 -18.60 25.25 -4.07
CA ALA A 309 -17.26 25.80 -3.96
C ALA A 309 -17.13 26.78 -2.78
N VAL A 310 -18.12 27.67 -2.60
CA VAL A 310 -18.17 28.58 -1.45
C VAL A 310 -18.32 27.82 -0.13
N ARG A 311 -19.22 26.84 -0.06
CA ARG A 311 -19.42 25.99 1.13
C ARG A 311 -18.13 25.29 1.55
N ARG A 312 -17.45 24.66 0.59
CA ARG A 312 -16.16 23.96 0.82
C ARG A 312 -15.05 24.92 1.20
N SER A 313 -14.97 26.09 0.55
CA SER A 313 -13.95 27.10 0.85
C SER A 313 -14.07 27.60 2.29
N ARG A 314 -15.30 27.86 2.77
CA ARG A 314 -15.55 28.25 4.18
C ARG A 314 -15.20 27.17 5.19
N PHE A 315 -15.45 25.89 4.85
CA PHE A 315 -15.06 24.78 5.72
C PHE A 315 -13.54 24.68 5.80
N TRP A 316 -12.88 24.59 4.65
CA TRP A 316 -11.43 24.42 4.58
C TRP A 316 -10.69 25.64 5.11
N SER A 317 -11.18 26.86 4.92
CA SER A 317 -10.51 28.07 5.43
C SER A 317 -10.43 28.15 6.95
N LYS A 318 -11.26 27.37 7.67
CA LYS A 318 -11.23 27.21 9.12
C LYS A 318 -10.51 25.94 9.54
N ALA A 319 -10.73 24.83 8.85
CA ALA A 319 -10.04 23.57 9.14
C ALA A 319 -8.52 23.69 8.93
N LEU A 320 -8.09 24.39 7.88
CA LEU A 320 -6.67 24.63 7.57
C LEU A 320 -5.94 25.50 8.61
N LEU A 321 -6.67 26.18 9.51
CA LEU A 321 -6.06 26.94 10.60
C LEU A 321 -5.64 26.06 11.78
N ASP A 322 -6.23 24.86 11.91
CA ASP A 322 -5.80 23.84 12.86
C ASP A 322 -4.86 22.87 12.14
N TYR A 323 -3.64 23.33 11.88
CA TYR A 323 -2.74 22.61 10.98
C TYR A 323 -2.11 21.44 11.72
N ALA A 324 -2.52 20.21 11.40
CA ALA A 324 -1.93 19.01 12.00
C ALA A 324 -0.42 18.92 11.64
N VAL A 325 0.42 18.66 12.63
CA VAL A 325 1.89 18.61 12.49
C VAL A 325 2.49 17.27 12.87
N ASP A 326 1.79 16.44 13.65
CA ASP A 326 2.27 15.12 14.05
C ASP A 326 1.11 14.14 14.27
N CYS A 327 1.41 12.85 14.28
CA CYS A 327 0.47 11.77 14.57
C CYS A 327 1.14 10.69 15.41
N LYS A 328 0.50 10.32 16.50
CA LYS A 328 0.98 9.34 17.48
C LYS A 328 -0.02 8.21 17.57
N GLU A 329 0.43 6.99 17.31
CA GLU A 329 -0.42 5.81 17.44
C GLU A 329 -0.11 5.01 18.69
N SER A 330 -1.17 4.47 19.29
CA SER A 330 -1.10 3.36 20.23
C SER A 330 -2.02 2.23 19.76
N PHE A 331 -1.69 0.98 20.12
CA PHE A 331 -2.44 -0.18 19.67
C PHE A 331 -2.59 -1.24 20.76
N ARG A 332 -3.66 -2.04 20.64
CA ARG A 332 -3.93 -3.20 21.49
C ARG A 332 -4.28 -4.39 20.61
N VAL A 333 -3.55 -5.49 20.79
CA VAL A 333 -3.84 -6.75 20.11
C VAL A 333 -4.78 -7.57 20.99
N ASP A 334 -5.91 -7.98 20.43
CA ASP A 334 -6.89 -8.83 21.09
C ASP A 334 -7.03 -10.15 20.31
N PRO A 335 -6.26 -11.20 20.67
CA PRO A 335 -6.28 -12.46 19.94
C PRO A 335 -7.63 -13.18 20.04
N GLU A 336 -8.31 -13.04 21.17
CA GLU A 336 -9.60 -13.69 21.46
C GLU A 336 -10.74 -13.10 20.64
N ARG A 337 -10.75 -11.78 20.44
CA ARG A 337 -11.65 -11.11 19.48
C ARG A 337 -11.13 -11.15 18.05
N GLY A 338 -9.84 -11.38 17.86
CA GLY A 338 -9.20 -11.47 16.55
C GLY A 338 -9.02 -10.11 15.89
N VAL A 339 -8.81 -9.06 16.69
CA VAL A 339 -8.73 -7.68 16.23
C VAL A 339 -7.49 -6.98 16.79
N VAL A 340 -7.07 -5.93 16.10
CA VAL A 340 -6.13 -4.93 16.59
C VAL A 340 -6.88 -3.61 16.66
N THR A 341 -7.02 -3.06 17.86
CA THR A 341 -7.55 -1.71 18.08
C THR A 341 -6.40 -0.71 17.99
N ILE A 342 -6.56 0.34 17.20
CA ILE A 342 -5.55 1.39 17.00
C ILE A 342 -6.19 2.74 17.33
N HIS A 343 -5.52 3.53 18.17
CA HIS A 343 -5.84 4.92 18.47
C HIS A 343 -4.78 5.83 17.86
N GLN A 344 -5.22 6.91 17.24
CA GLN A 344 -4.40 7.97 16.68
C GLN A 344 -4.68 9.25 17.47
N ALA A 345 -3.63 9.89 17.96
CA ALA A 345 -3.68 11.23 18.53
C ALA A 345 -2.88 12.18 17.65
N PHE A 346 -3.50 13.29 17.27
CA PHE A 346 -2.92 14.29 16.37
C PHE A 346 -2.46 15.50 17.17
N GLU A 347 -1.28 16.01 16.81
CA GLU A 347 -0.78 17.27 17.33
C GLU A 347 -1.05 18.37 16.31
N HIS A 348 -1.64 19.48 16.75
CA HIS A 348 -2.02 20.59 15.88
C HIS A 348 -1.28 21.87 16.23
N ARG A 349 -0.92 22.62 15.19
CA ARG A 349 -0.47 24.00 15.28
C ARG A 349 -1.63 24.93 14.94
N HIS A 350 -2.12 25.65 15.94
CA HIS A 350 -3.18 26.66 15.76
C HIS A 350 -2.62 27.93 15.11
N LEU A 351 -3.13 28.27 13.93
CA LEU A 351 -2.72 29.43 13.14
C LEU A 351 -3.70 30.60 13.35
N GLN A 352 -3.18 31.73 13.81
CA GLN A 352 -3.97 32.94 14.02
C GLN A 352 -4.14 33.74 12.72
N ASN A 353 -5.35 34.25 12.47
CA ASN A 353 -5.65 35.11 11.33
C ASN A 353 -6.24 36.46 11.75
N ALA A 354 -6.22 37.44 10.85
CA ALA A 354 -6.69 38.80 11.08
C ALA A 354 -8.22 38.94 11.24
N TRP A 355 -8.99 37.90 10.88
CA TRP A 355 -10.44 37.86 11.01
C TRP A 355 -10.91 37.32 12.36
N GLY A 356 -10.00 36.70 13.14
CA GLY A 356 -10.31 36.12 14.44
C GLY A 356 -11.18 34.85 14.38
N PHE A 357 -11.17 34.13 13.25
CA PHE A 357 -11.94 32.88 13.14
C PHE A 357 -11.38 31.78 14.04
N GLU A 358 -12.30 31.06 14.68
CA GLU A 358 -12.02 29.81 15.37
C GLU A 358 -11.69 28.71 14.34
N SER A 359 -10.62 27.96 14.62
CA SER A 359 -10.18 26.84 13.81
C SER A 359 -11.06 25.61 14.04
N ILE A 360 -11.08 24.69 13.07
CA ILE A 360 -11.81 23.41 13.19
C ILE A 360 -10.77 22.29 13.23
N PRO A 361 -10.50 21.68 14.41
CA PRO A 361 -9.59 20.55 14.47
C PRO A 361 -10.16 19.35 13.71
N LEU A 362 -9.27 18.62 13.05
CA LEU A 362 -9.60 17.38 12.33
C LEU A 362 -8.70 16.26 12.85
N ALA A 363 -9.32 15.12 13.16
CA ALA A 363 -8.64 13.85 13.38
C ALA A 363 -8.97 12.90 12.22
N PRO A 364 -8.15 12.89 11.15
CA PRO A 364 -8.45 12.14 9.94
C PRO A 364 -8.20 10.64 10.11
N TYR A 365 -8.82 9.84 9.23
CA TYR A 365 -8.48 8.44 9.02
C TYR A 365 -7.64 8.29 7.75
N PRO A 366 -6.71 7.31 7.70
CA PRO A 366 -6.04 6.94 6.46
C PRO A 366 -7.07 6.69 5.34
N PRO A 367 -6.96 7.29 4.15
CA PRO A 367 -8.01 7.15 3.14
C PRO A 367 -8.21 5.70 2.64
N VAL A 368 -7.14 4.88 2.62
CA VAL A 368 -7.25 3.44 2.29
C VAL A 368 -8.15 2.70 3.28
N LEU A 369 -8.23 3.18 4.54
CA LEU A 369 -9.08 2.58 5.56
C LEU A 369 -10.56 2.74 5.19
N GLY A 370 -10.96 3.89 4.63
CA GLY A 370 -12.34 4.10 4.16
C GLY A 370 -12.73 3.13 3.04
N VAL A 371 -11.80 2.84 2.12
CA VAL A 371 -11.99 1.82 1.07
C VAL A 371 -12.07 0.42 1.67
N ALA A 372 -11.17 0.08 2.60
CA ALA A 372 -11.17 -1.22 3.27
C ALA A 372 -12.43 -1.46 4.10
N ALA A 373 -12.89 -0.46 4.88
CA ALA A 373 -14.10 -0.51 5.70
C ALA A 373 -15.36 -0.68 4.86
N THR A 374 -15.42 -0.05 3.68
CA THR A 374 -16.53 -0.23 2.75
C THR A 374 -16.57 -1.66 2.17
N ALA A 375 -15.41 -2.28 1.98
CA ALA A 375 -15.31 -3.59 1.35
C ALA A 375 -15.35 -4.78 2.33
N CYS A 376 -14.91 -4.59 3.58
CA CYS A 376 -14.75 -5.64 4.58
C CYS A 376 -15.43 -5.22 5.89
N SER A 377 -16.41 -6.02 6.32
CA SER A 377 -17.18 -5.76 7.54
C SER A 377 -16.38 -5.95 8.84
N SER A 378 -15.15 -6.45 8.78
CA SER A 378 -14.27 -6.62 9.95
C SER A 378 -13.30 -5.45 10.17
N VAL A 379 -13.39 -4.42 9.31
CA VAL A 379 -12.65 -3.17 9.45
C VAL A 379 -13.63 -2.12 9.96
N HIS A 380 -13.36 -1.53 11.12
CA HIS A 380 -14.28 -0.63 11.80
C HIS A 380 -13.64 0.72 12.08
N LEU A 381 -14.34 1.80 11.73
CA LEU A 381 -14.08 3.13 12.27
C LEU A 381 -14.91 3.24 13.55
N LEU A 382 -14.30 3.58 14.68
CA LEU A 382 -14.96 3.50 15.99
C LEU A 382 -15.66 4.79 16.41
N ASP A 383 -15.37 5.91 15.75
CA ASP A 383 -15.87 7.23 16.14
C ASP A 383 -16.99 7.74 15.22
N GLU A 384 -17.55 8.91 15.55
CA GLU A 384 -18.49 9.60 14.67
C GLU A 384 -17.75 10.22 13.47
N VAL A 385 -17.76 9.48 12.36
CA VAL A 385 -17.00 9.83 11.16
C VAL A 385 -17.79 10.74 10.24
N THR A 386 -17.14 11.82 9.79
CA THR A 386 -17.62 12.68 8.71
C THR A 386 -16.81 12.44 7.44
N ASP A 387 -17.49 12.19 6.32
CA ASP A 387 -16.88 12.29 4.99
C ASP A 387 -16.66 13.77 4.65
N LEU A 388 -15.40 14.17 4.46
CA LEU A 388 -15.04 15.55 4.15
C LEU A 388 -15.34 15.94 2.69
N ALA A 389 -15.93 15.02 1.92
CA ALA A 389 -16.18 15.12 0.49
C ALA A 389 -14.91 15.45 -0.29
N PHE A 390 -13.76 14.98 0.19
CA PHE A 390 -12.45 15.23 -0.39
C PHE A 390 -11.90 13.89 -0.92
N PRO A 391 -12.13 13.58 -2.20
CA PRO A 391 -11.65 12.33 -2.77
C PRO A 391 -10.15 12.36 -3.00
N THR A 392 -9.49 11.26 -2.66
CA THR A 392 -8.04 11.07 -2.79
C THR A 392 -7.76 9.89 -3.73
N LEU A 393 -6.52 9.80 -4.23
CA LEU A 393 -6.06 8.62 -4.98
C LEU A 393 -6.05 7.32 -4.15
N TYR A 394 -6.18 7.45 -2.83
CA TYR A 394 -6.10 6.37 -1.85
C TYR A 394 -7.47 5.94 -1.30
N GLY A 395 -8.50 6.77 -1.49
CA GLY A 395 -9.82 6.59 -0.87
C GLY A 395 -10.49 7.92 -0.49
N PRO A 396 -11.65 7.88 0.19
CA PRO A 396 -12.27 9.08 0.74
C PRO A 396 -11.43 9.61 1.91
N LEU A 397 -11.23 10.93 1.99
CA LEU A 397 -10.70 11.53 3.23
C LEU A 397 -11.86 11.71 4.22
N GLN A 398 -11.78 10.96 5.32
CA GLN A 398 -12.77 10.97 6.39
C GLN A 398 -12.09 11.42 7.70
N ALA A 399 -12.85 12.06 8.59
CA ALA A 399 -12.30 12.54 9.86
C ALA A 399 -13.37 12.62 10.96
N VAL A 400 -12.91 12.64 12.21
CA VAL A 400 -13.67 13.18 13.34
C VAL A 400 -13.50 14.70 13.31
N VAL A 401 -14.59 15.42 13.01
CA VAL A 401 -14.60 16.88 12.92
C VAL A 401 -14.77 17.48 14.32
N GLY A 402 -13.91 18.43 14.68
CA GLY A 402 -13.90 18.99 16.02
C GLY A 402 -13.11 18.15 17.04
N GLY A 403 -12.43 17.09 16.60
CA GLY A 403 -11.63 16.20 17.43
C GLY A 403 -10.14 16.20 17.08
N THR A 404 -9.33 15.76 18.03
CA THR A 404 -7.87 15.57 17.89
C THR A 404 -7.46 14.10 17.95
N GLU A 405 -8.42 13.19 18.04
CA GLU A 405 -8.20 11.75 18.15
C GLU A 405 -9.14 10.98 17.21
N SER A 406 -8.66 9.85 16.68
CA SER A 406 -9.45 8.91 15.89
C SER A 406 -9.04 7.47 16.20
N SER A 407 -9.96 6.53 16.08
CA SER A 407 -9.84 5.16 16.55
C SER A 407 -10.45 4.18 15.57
N TYR A 408 -9.78 3.06 15.33
CA TYR A 408 -10.26 2.03 14.40
C TYR A 408 -9.83 0.62 14.81
N GLU A 409 -10.57 -0.39 14.34
CA GLU A 409 -10.22 -1.80 14.50
C GLU A 409 -9.92 -2.45 13.15
N LEU A 410 -8.85 -3.24 13.13
CA LEU A 410 -8.45 -4.08 12.00
C LEU A 410 -8.52 -5.57 12.39
N PRO A 411 -8.89 -6.47 11.48
CA PRO A 411 -8.85 -7.90 11.75
C PRO A 411 -7.39 -8.37 11.85
N ILE A 412 -7.10 -9.30 12.77
CA ILE A 412 -5.83 -10.03 12.77
C ILE A 412 -5.81 -10.91 11.51
N PRO A 413 -4.90 -10.67 10.56
CA PRO A 413 -4.92 -11.39 9.28
C PRO A 413 -4.49 -12.85 9.47
N PRO A 414 -4.96 -13.76 8.60
CA PRO A 414 -4.45 -15.12 8.57
C PRO A 414 -2.95 -15.14 8.29
N ALA A 415 -2.24 -15.99 9.03
CA ALA A 415 -0.78 -16.15 8.97
C ALA A 415 -0.35 -17.62 8.88
N GLY A 416 -1.28 -18.52 8.59
CA GLY A 416 -1.04 -19.96 8.51
C GLY A 416 -0.61 -20.33 7.10
N THR A 417 0.55 -20.95 6.97
CA THR A 417 1.00 -21.53 5.70
C THR A 417 0.22 -22.81 5.44
N ARG A 418 -0.21 -23.08 4.20
CA ARG A 418 -0.89 -24.35 3.89
C ARG A 418 0.13 -25.36 3.36
N ILE A 419 0.56 -26.31 4.18
CA ILE A 419 1.42 -27.43 3.77
C ILE A 419 0.54 -28.69 3.56
N PRO A 420 0.33 -29.12 2.31
CA PRO A 420 -0.40 -30.34 1.97
C PRO A 420 0.19 -31.59 2.62
N LEU A 421 -0.68 -32.54 2.96
CA LEU A 421 -0.29 -33.86 3.46
C LEU A 421 -0.46 -34.91 2.35
N PRO A 422 0.61 -35.59 1.92
CA PRO A 422 0.49 -36.63 0.89
C PRO A 422 -0.38 -37.77 1.38
N TRP A 423 -1.09 -38.41 0.46
CA TRP A 423 -1.86 -39.59 0.80
C TRP A 423 -0.97 -40.75 1.21
N ALA A 424 -1.28 -41.40 2.34
CA ALA A 424 -0.44 -42.44 2.94
C ALA A 424 -0.21 -43.66 2.04
N LYS A 425 -1.14 -43.95 1.11
CA LYS A 425 -1.01 -45.02 0.11
C LYS A 425 -0.14 -44.63 -1.10
N GLY A 426 0.37 -43.40 -1.14
CA GLY A 426 1.05 -42.81 -2.28
C GLY A 426 0.09 -42.16 -3.27
N SER A 427 0.63 -41.24 -4.07
CA SER A 427 -0.08 -40.54 -5.13
C SER A 427 0.84 -40.26 -6.31
N GLN A 428 0.26 -39.90 -7.46
CA GLN A 428 1.04 -39.45 -8.62
C GLN A 428 1.89 -38.22 -8.27
N THR A 429 1.35 -37.27 -7.49
CA THR A 429 2.09 -36.11 -6.99
C THR A 429 3.32 -36.52 -6.20
N ALA A 430 3.18 -37.48 -5.28
CA ALA A 430 4.29 -37.99 -4.49
C ALA A 430 5.32 -38.70 -5.37
N GLN A 431 4.92 -39.42 -6.41
CA GLN A 431 5.86 -40.00 -7.37
C GLN A 431 6.63 -38.90 -8.13
N GLU A 432 5.93 -37.91 -8.69
CA GLU A 432 6.54 -36.82 -9.45
C GLU A 432 7.49 -35.97 -8.60
N VAL A 433 7.14 -35.68 -7.34
CA VAL A 433 8.04 -34.94 -6.44
C VAL A 433 9.31 -35.72 -6.19
N ARG A 434 9.20 -37.03 -5.93
CA ARG A 434 10.37 -37.89 -5.66
C ARG A 434 11.29 -38.03 -6.87
N GLU A 435 10.73 -38.12 -8.06
CA GLU A 435 11.50 -38.19 -9.31
C GLU A 435 12.19 -36.85 -9.63
N ASN A 436 11.52 -35.72 -9.38
CA ASN A 436 12.01 -34.39 -9.79
C ASN A 436 12.84 -33.65 -8.73
N HIS A 437 12.68 -33.99 -7.45
CA HIS A 437 13.29 -33.28 -6.31
C HIS A 437 14.06 -34.22 -5.38
N SER A 438 14.87 -35.11 -5.95
CA SER A 438 15.85 -35.91 -5.19
C SER A 438 17.08 -35.05 -4.84
N ILE A 439 17.23 -34.73 -3.55
CA ILE A 439 18.30 -33.88 -3.00
C ILE A 439 19.34 -34.75 -2.25
N ALA A 440 19.45 -36.04 -2.54
CA ALA A 440 20.50 -36.90 -1.99
C ALA A 440 21.34 -37.50 -3.11
N ARG A 441 22.68 -37.56 -2.96
CA ARG A 441 23.54 -38.31 -3.89
C ARG A 441 23.65 -39.76 -3.45
N HIS A 442 23.74 -40.68 -4.42
CA HIS A 442 23.89 -42.11 -4.19
C HIS A 442 25.17 -42.52 -3.43
N ASP A 443 26.15 -41.62 -3.33
CA ASP A 443 27.43 -41.85 -2.64
C ASP A 443 27.43 -41.41 -1.16
N GLY A 444 26.30 -40.93 -0.65
CA GLY A 444 26.16 -40.45 0.73
C GLY A 444 26.75 -39.05 0.97
N SER A 445 27.30 -38.38 -0.05
CA SER A 445 27.67 -36.97 0.04
C SER A 445 26.43 -36.08 -0.10
N ARG A 446 26.33 -35.00 0.68
CA ARG A 446 25.29 -34.00 0.47
C ARG A 446 25.44 -33.43 -0.95
N PRO A 447 24.41 -33.42 -1.80
CA PRO A 447 24.51 -32.72 -3.07
C PRO A 447 24.73 -31.26 -2.78
N LEU A 448 25.84 -30.76 -3.30
CA LEU A 448 26.15 -29.36 -3.18
C LEU A 448 25.16 -28.55 -4.02
N PRO A 449 24.56 -27.51 -3.44
CA PRO A 449 23.87 -26.48 -4.18
C PRO A 449 24.69 -25.89 -5.35
N ARG A 450 26.02 -26.11 -5.43
CA ARG A 450 26.86 -25.75 -6.58
C ARG A 450 26.35 -26.30 -7.92
N THR A 451 25.72 -27.48 -7.97
CA THR A 451 25.09 -28.00 -9.21
C THR A 451 23.76 -27.31 -9.54
N LEU A 452 23.10 -26.73 -8.53
CA LEU A 452 21.81 -26.06 -8.67
C LEU A 452 21.97 -24.54 -8.89
N PHE A 453 23.04 -23.94 -8.36
CA PHE A 453 23.30 -22.49 -8.35
C PHE A 453 24.80 -22.14 -8.50
N PRO A 454 25.40 -22.39 -9.68
CA PRO A 454 26.79 -22.04 -9.93
C PRO A 454 27.06 -20.55 -9.69
N GLY A 455 28.07 -20.22 -8.87
CA GLY A 455 28.54 -18.85 -8.66
C GLY A 455 27.81 -18.02 -7.62
N TYR A 456 26.78 -18.53 -6.92
CA TYR A 456 26.04 -17.74 -5.92
C TYR A 456 26.94 -17.15 -4.81
N TRP A 457 27.83 -17.96 -4.23
CA TRP A 457 28.73 -17.54 -3.14
C TRP A 457 29.91 -16.67 -3.58
N THR A 458 30.21 -16.61 -4.87
CA THR A 458 31.24 -15.72 -5.43
C THR A 458 30.66 -14.41 -5.96
N ARG A 459 29.33 -14.27 -5.99
CA ARG A 459 28.67 -13.06 -6.44
C ARG A 459 28.89 -11.95 -5.41
N PRO A 460 29.54 -10.83 -5.79
CA PRO A 460 29.69 -9.68 -4.91
C PRO A 460 28.36 -8.99 -4.60
N ASP A 461 27.31 -9.41 -5.30
CA ASP A 461 25.99 -8.82 -5.33
C ASP A 461 24.92 -9.79 -4.75
N ARG A 462 25.39 -10.74 -3.93
CA ARG A 462 24.56 -11.71 -3.21
C ARG A 462 23.47 -11.02 -2.39
N ASN A 463 22.26 -11.54 -2.46
CA ASN A 463 21.10 -11.06 -1.69
C ASN A 463 20.32 -12.25 -1.09
N ILE A 464 19.46 -11.94 -0.13
CA ILE A 464 18.67 -12.91 0.62
C ILE A 464 17.64 -13.61 -0.27
N VAL A 465 17.12 -12.95 -1.30
CA VAL A 465 16.10 -13.55 -2.17
C VAL A 465 16.70 -14.71 -2.98
N ASP A 466 17.94 -14.54 -3.44
CA ASP A 466 18.66 -15.59 -4.15
C ASP A 466 18.93 -16.82 -3.26
N ALA A 467 19.28 -16.64 -1.98
CA ALA A 467 19.45 -17.74 -1.00
C ALA A 467 18.10 -18.35 -0.59
N GLY A 468 17.11 -17.49 -0.42
CA GLY A 468 15.78 -17.84 0.03
C GLY A 468 15.04 -18.74 -0.96
N ASN A 469 15.08 -18.38 -2.24
CA ASN A 469 14.47 -19.13 -3.35
C ASN A 469 15.12 -20.51 -3.59
N MET A 470 16.15 -20.88 -2.82
CA MET A 470 16.82 -22.18 -2.96
C MET A 470 16.10 -23.31 -2.22
N ILE A 471 15.34 -22.99 -1.17
CA ILE A 471 14.80 -23.98 -0.22
C ILE A 471 13.31 -23.76 0.05
N SER A 472 12.79 -22.58 -0.24
CA SER A 472 11.46 -22.17 0.20
C SER A 472 10.29 -22.96 -0.36
N GLU A 473 10.27 -23.21 -1.66
CA GLU A 473 9.17 -23.93 -2.30
C GLU A 473 9.25 -25.42 -1.93
N TRP A 474 10.47 -25.94 -1.71
CA TRP A 474 10.72 -27.25 -1.13
C TRP A 474 10.20 -27.36 0.30
N ALA A 475 10.25 -26.28 1.08
CA ALA A 475 9.64 -26.22 2.40
C ALA A 475 8.12 -26.40 2.39
N LEU A 476 7.44 -26.14 1.27
CA LEU A 476 5.99 -26.31 1.16
C LEU A 476 5.58 -27.71 0.70
N ILE A 477 6.50 -28.48 0.12
CA ILE A 477 6.28 -29.83 -0.40
C ILE A 477 7.14 -30.91 0.27
N TRP A 478 7.90 -30.56 1.32
CA TRP A 478 8.77 -31.50 2.03
C TRP A 478 8.07 -32.82 2.43
N PRO A 479 6.77 -32.86 2.79
CA PRO A 479 6.13 -34.13 3.14
C PRO A 479 6.08 -35.14 1.98
N TYR A 480 6.16 -34.67 0.73
CA TYR A 480 6.13 -35.48 -0.49
C TYR A 480 7.52 -36.02 -0.89
N MET A 481 8.59 -35.61 -0.21
CA MET A 481 9.96 -36.01 -0.54
C MET A 481 10.34 -37.36 0.08
N GLU A 482 11.34 -38.03 -0.50
CA GLU A 482 11.95 -39.21 0.13
C GLU A 482 12.73 -38.83 1.39
N GLN A 483 12.84 -39.76 2.33
CA GLN A 483 13.45 -39.53 3.65
C GLN A 483 14.86 -38.91 3.57
N ASP A 484 15.73 -39.45 2.72
CA ASP A 484 17.09 -38.93 2.54
C ASP A 484 17.10 -37.48 2.01
N SER A 485 16.10 -37.12 1.19
CA SER A 485 15.95 -35.76 0.68
C SER A 485 15.41 -34.80 1.74
N ILE A 486 14.52 -35.26 2.64
CA ILE A 486 14.06 -34.48 3.80
C ILE A 486 15.26 -34.18 4.72
N GLU A 487 16.08 -35.18 5.02
CA GLU A 487 17.28 -35.01 5.86
C GLU A 487 18.27 -34.03 5.24
N ALA A 488 18.56 -34.17 3.94
CA ALA A 488 19.40 -33.24 3.20
C ALA A 488 18.81 -31.81 3.18
N LEU A 489 17.50 -31.67 2.97
CA LEU A 489 16.81 -30.38 2.96
C LEU A 489 16.94 -29.67 4.31
N LYS A 490 16.69 -30.38 5.42
CA LYS A 490 16.81 -29.82 6.78
C LYS A 490 18.24 -29.41 7.10
N ALA A 491 19.21 -30.24 6.71
CA ALA A 491 20.61 -29.96 6.97
C ALA A 491 21.11 -28.76 6.17
N ASN A 492 20.70 -28.65 4.90
CA ASN A 492 20.93 -27.46 4.08
C ASN A 492 20.25 -26.24 4.71
N ALA A 493 18.98 -26.35 5.11
CA ALA A 493 18.23 -25.25 5.70
C ALA A 493 18.95 -24.65 6.93
N ARG A 494 19.57 -25.50 7.76
CA ARG A 494 20.40 -25.08 8.89
C ARG A 494 21.62 -24.26 8.44
N ASP A 495 22.39 -24.78 7.49
CA ASP A 495 23.61 -24.13 7.03
C ASP A 495 23.31 -22.80 6.31
N TYR A 496 22.22 -22.73 5.54
CA TYR A 496 21.73 -21.48 4.94
C TYR A 496 21.28 -20.46 5.97
N LEU A 497 20.60 -20.90 7.03
CA LEU A 497 20.17 -19.98 8.08
C LEU A 497 21.37 -19.30 8.75
N ILE A 498 22.47 -20.04 8.95
CA ILE A 498 23.73 -19.51 9.45
C ILE A 498 24.33 -18.52 8.44
N ASP A 499 24.38 -18.86 7.14
CA ASP A 499 24.84 -17.93 6.09
C ASP A 499 24.04 -16.62 6.05
N CYS A 500 22.73 -16.71 6.27
CA CYS A 500 21.80 -15.58 6.17
C CYS A 500 21.84 -14.64 7.37
N LEU A 501 22.11 -15.13 8.58
CA LEU A 501 21.96 -14.36 9.81
C LEU A 501 23.26 -14.15 10.60
N ASP A 502 24.25 -15.02 10.42
CA ASP A 502 25.41 -15.10 11.30
C ASP A 502 26.72 -14.60 10.64
N ASP A 503 27.81 -14.66 11.40
CA ASP A 503 29.15 -14.45 10.87
C ASP A 503 29.49 -15.54 9.84
N GLN A 504 30.09 -15.10 8.74
CA GLN A 504 30.64 -15.96 7.70
C GLN A 504 31.68 -16.94 8.22
N GLU A 505 32.37 -16.65 9.33
CA GLU A 505 33.28 -17.63 9.93
C GLU A 505 32.55 -18.86 10.48
N LEU A 506 31.38 -18.67 11.10
CA LEU A 506 30.53 -19.79 11.52
C LEU A 506 29.97 -20.53 10.31
N PHE A 507 29.57 -19.80 9.26
CA PHE A 507 29.14 -20.44 8.01
C PHE A 507 30.27 -21.28 7.39
N ARG A 508 31.50 -20.80 7.33
CA ARG A 508 32.67 -21.55 6.80
C ARG A 508 32.92 -22.86 7.54
N GLN A 509 32.53 -22.94 8.81
CA GLN A 509 32.68 -24.14 9.62
C GLN A 509 31.58 -25.18 9.37
N THR A 510 30.46 -24.79 8.76
CA THR A 510 29.39 -25.72 8.36
C THR A 510 29.84 -26.68 7.27
N GLU A 511 29.15 -27.82 7.13
CA GLU A 511 29.46 -28.80 6.08
C GLU A 511 29.29 -28.20 4.68
N LEU A 512 28.22 -27.41 4.47
CA LEU A 512 28.01 -26.67 3.24
C LEU A 512 29.13 -25.64 2.99
N GLY A 513 29.50 -24.85 4.00
CA GLY A 513 30.57 -23.85 3.92
C GLY A 513 31.91 -24.48 3.56
N GLN A 514 32.33 -25.53 4.26
CA GLN A 514 33.56 -26.26 3.97
C GLN A 514 33.58 -26.79 2.53
N SER A 515 32.46 -27.35 2.08
CA SER A 515 32.38 -27.90 0.75
C SER A 515 32.37 -26.85 -0.35
N ILE A 516 31.89 -25.63 -0.08
CA ILE A 516 32.02 -24.49 -0.99
C ILE A 516 33.49 -24.04 -1.07
N MET A 517 34.18 -23.98 0.07
CA MET A 517 35.58 -23.55 0.15
C MET A 517 36.56 -24.48 -0.58
N LEU A 518 36.25 -25.77 -0.67
CA LEU A 518 37.03 -26.75 -1.46
C LEU A 518 36.94 -26.53 -2.99
N THR A 519 36.18 -25.54 -3.44
CA THR A 519 36.10 -25.17 -4.86
C THR A 519 37.21 -24.16 -5.23
N PRO A 520 38.13 -24.49 -6.15
CA PRO A 520 39.29 -23.65 -6.49
C PRO A 520 38.98 -22.22 -6.94
N GLU A 521 37.81 -21.98 -7.57
CA GLU A 521 37.40 -20.63 -8.00
C GLU A 521 36.82 -19.75 -6.87
N ILE A 522 36.48 -20.35 -5.71
CA ILE A 522 35.67 -19.72 -4.64
C ILE A 522 36.50 -19.46 -3.37
N GLY A 523 37.44 -20.34 -3.03
CA GLY A 523 38.11 -20.38 -1.73
C GLY A 523 38.82 -19.09 -1.29
N GLU A 524 39.22 -18.22 -2.23
CA GLU A 524 39.87 -16.93 -1.92
C GLU A 524 38.91 -15.72 -2.02
N ASN A 525 37.69 -15.89 -2.55
CA ASN A 525 36.80 -14.79 -2.98
C ASN A 525 35.38 -14.85 -2.38
N LEU A 526 35.15 -15.54 -1.26
CA LEU A 526 33.83 -15.52 -0.59
C LEU A 526 33.47 -14.07 -0.17
N VAL A 527 32.45 -13.49 -0.79
CA VAL A 527 32.12 -12.05 -0.61
C VAL A 527 31.22 -11.80 0.62
N ARG A 528 31.40 -10.60 1.20
CA ARG A 528 30.84 -9.99 2.43
C ARG A 528 29.29 -9.75 2.39
N PRO A 529 28.66 -9.20 3.47
CA PRO A 529 27.37 -9.65 4.05
C PRO A 529 26.13 -9.57 3.13
N ILE A 530 25.13 -10.40 3.45
CA ILE A 530 23.80 -10.39 2.80
C ILE A 530 22.97 -9.17 3.23
N TRP A 531 23.21 -8.66 4.44
CA TRP A 531 22.47 -7.53 5.02
C TRP A 531 23.35 -6.31 5.19
N PHE A 532 22.85 -5.17 4.76
CA PHE A 532 23.51 -3.88 4.79
C PHE A 532 22.69 -2.92 5.63
N LYS A 533 23.33 -2.30 6.62
CA LYS A 533 22.70 -1.21 7.37
C LYS A 533 22.52 0.01 6.46
N ARG A 534 21.34 0.61 6.51
CA ARG A 534 20.98 1.90 5.91
C ARG A 534 20.55 2.86 7.00
N THR A 535 20.74 4.14 6.73
CA THR A 535 20.31 5.24 7.61
C THR A 535 19.50 6.20 6.75
N GLU A 536 18.26 6.44 7.15
CA GLU A 536 17.43 7.46 6.54
C GLU A 536 17.99 8.85 6.92
N PRO A 537 18.24 9.73 5.93
CA PRO A 537 19.10 10.91 6.11
C PRO A 537 18.52 12.02 7.00
N TYR A 538 17.21 12.11 7.20
CA TYR A 538 16.58 13.23 7.91
C TYR A 538 16.21 12.89 9.37
N THR A 539 15.61 11.72 9.64
CA THR A 539 15.33 11.26 11.01
C THR A 539 16.53 10.58 11.67
N GLY A 540 17.49 10.08 10.87
CA GLY A 540 18.59 9.26 11.36
C GLY A 540 18.20 7.83 11.73
N SER A 541 16.95 7.42 11.47
CA SER A 541 16.48 6.06 11.70
C SER A 541 17.27 5.06 10.85
N THR A 542 17.54 3.88 11.41
CA THR A 542 18.37 2.86 10.75
C THR A 542 17.64 1.54 10.60
N TYR A 543 17.82 0.90 9.45
CA TYR A 543 17.25 -0.42 9.13
C TYR A 543 18.25 -1.22 8.29
N TYR A 544 17.99 -2.51 8.10
CA TYR A 544 18.81 -3.39 7.26
C TYR A 544 18.12 -3.66 5.94
N VAL A 545 18.89 -3.78 4.87
CA VAL A 545 18.40 -4.22 3.56
C VAL A 545 19.30 -5.28 2.97
N SER A 546 18.74 -6.12 2.11
CA SER A 546 19.53 -7.11 1.37
C SER A 546 19.49 -6.94 -0.15
N TYR A 547 18.38 -6.41 -0.66
CA TYR A 547 18.17 -6.30 -2.09
C TYR A 547 18.70 -4.99 -2.67
N SER A 548 19.23 -5.05 -3.90
CA SER A 548 19.58 -3.87 -4.66
C SER A 548 19.45 -4.12 -6.16
N ILE A 549 18.91 -3.14 -6.86
CA ILE A 549 18.51 -3.25 -8.27
C ILE A 549 19.76 -3.38 -9.18
N PRO A 550 19.78 -4.31 -10.16
CA PRO A 550 20.92 -4.58 -11.04
C PRO A 550 21.63 -3.36 -11.70
N PRO A 551 20.95 -2.28 -12.15
CA PRO A 551 21.61 -1.12 -12.76
C PRO A 551 22.41 -0.25 -11.78
N LEU A 552 22.11 -0.30 -10.48
CA LEU A 552 22.86 0.45 -9.47
C LEU A 552 24.25 -0.18 -9.22
N ARG A 553 24.36 -1.48 -9.53
CA ARG A 553 25.55 -2.31 -9.37
C ARG A 553 26.56 -2.13 -10.50
N SER A 554 26.10 -1.93 -11.74
CA SER A 554 26.99 -1.59 -12.87
C SER A 554 27.66 -0.22 -12.72
N GLN A 555 27.18 0.59 -11.77
CA GLN A 555 27.70 1.92 -11.43
C GLN A 555 28.53 1.95 -10.14
N GLY A 556 28.73 0.82 -9.45
CA GLY A 556 29.57 0.73 -8.24
C GLY A 556 29.01 1.41 -6.98
N VAL A 557 27.70 1.63 -6.89
CA VAL A 557 27.07 2.36 -5.76
C VAL A 557 26.90 1.46 -4.53
N SER A 558 27.45 1.89 -3.39
CA SER A 558 27.36 1.20 -2.09
C SER A 558 25.94 1.25 -1.52
N LEU A 559 25.35 0.10 -1.16
CA LEU A 559 24.05 0.01 -0.48
C LEU A 559 24.00 0.74 0.86
N THR A 560 25.13 0.80 1.57
CA THR A 560 25.21 1.43 2.90
C THR A 560 25.27 2.96 2.81
N HIS A 561 25.93 3.49 1.78
CA HIS A 561 26.23 4.93 1.66
C HIS A 561 25.49 5.62 0.52
N ALA A 562 24.60 4.92 -0.18
CA ALA A 562 23.78 5.52 -1.22
C ALA A 562 22.83 6.56 -0.60
N THR A 563 23.04 7.81 -0.99
CA THR A 563 22.21 8.97 -0.62
C THR A 563 20.98 9.15 -1.50
N ARG A 564 20.80 8.30 -2.51
CA ARG A 564 19.60 8.25 -3.37
C ARG A 564 18.59 7.21 -2.85
N PRO A 565 17.28 7.42 -3.06
CA PRO A 565 16.27 6.42 -2.76
C PRO A 565 16.48 5.14 -3.58
N LEU A 566 16.20 4.00 -2.96
CA LEU A 566 16.18 2.67 -3.57
C LEU A 566 14.74 2.16 -3.70
N THR A 567 14.53 1.22 -4.62
CA THR A 567 13.23 0.58 -4.90
C THR A 567 13.33 -0.93 -4.74
N ASP A 568 12.18 -1.55 -4.45
CA ASP A 568 11.99 -2.99 -4.26
C ASP A 568 12.75 -3.53 -3.03
N LEU A 569 12.98 -2.69 -2.01
CA LEU A 569 13.64 -3.08 -0.76
C LEU A 569 12.73 -3.90 0.14
N GLU A 570 11.47 -3.49 0.24
CA GLU A 570 10.41 -4.16 0.98
C GLU A 570 10.10 -5.54 0.38
N TRP A 571 10.26 -5.68 -0.94
CA TRP A 571 10.22 -6.95 -1.65
C TRP A 571 11.32 -7.89 -1.13
N GLY A 572 12.58 -7.40 -1.14
CA GLY A 572 13.73 -8.18 -0.70
C GLY A 572 13.70 -8.55 0.78
N ASN A 573 13.39 -7.57 1.65
CA ASN A 573 13.29 -7.77 3.09
C ASN A 573 12.10 -8.67 3.46
N GLY A 574 10.97 -8.50 2.78
CA GLY A 574 9.76 -9.26 3.06
C GLY A 574 9.94 -10.74 2.74
N LEU A 575 10.46 -11.05 1.55
CA LEU A 575 10.85 -12.41 1.20
C LEU A 575 11.92 -12.94 2.17
N GLY A 576 12.92 -12.12 2.51
CA GLY A 576 13.98 -12.50 3.44
C GLY A 576 13.48 -12.94 4.82
N LEU A 577 12.61 -12.15 5.46
CA LEU A 577 12.01 -12.49 6.76
C LEU A 577 11.20 -13.78 6.70
N TYR A 578 10.39 -13.94 5.66
CA TYR A 578 9.60 -15.16 5.46
C TYR A 578 10.49 -16.39 5.24
N ARG A 579 11.61 -16.24 4.52
CA ARG A 579 12.55 -17.34 4.28
C ARG A 579 13.34 -17.69 5.54
N ILE A 580 13.76 -16.71 6.32
CA ILE A 580 14.40 -16.95 7.62
C ILE A 580 13.48 -17.79 8.52
N TYR A 581 12.18 -17.47 8.54
CA TYR A 581 11.18 -18.28 9.23
C TYR A 581 11.12 -19.71 8.71
N GLN A 582 10.97 -19.91 7.40
CA GLN A 582 10.88 -21.25 6.80
C GLN A 582 12.15 -22.10 7.04
N LEU A 583 13.34 -21.50 6.92
CA LEU A 583 14.62 -22.16 7.19
C LEU A 583 14.74 -22.60 8.65
N ALA A 584 14.39 -21.72 9.59
CA ALA A 584 14.38 -22.03 11.02
C ALA A 584 13.36 -23.11 11.36
N GLN A 585 12.17 -23.08 10.74
CA GLN A 585 11.11 -24.06 10.95
C GLN A 585 11.50 -25.46 10.44
N LEU A 586 12.06 -25.56 9.23
CA LEU A 586 12.52 -26.83 8.67
C LEU A 586 13.66 -27.45 9.50
N SER A 587 14.64 -26.65 9.88
CA SER A 587 15.87 -27.10 10.55
C SER A 587 15.78 -27.16 12.07
N ASP A 588 14.67 -26.72 12.66
CA ASP A 588 14.47 -26.46 14.09
C ASP A 588 15.60 -25.61 14.73
N SER A 589 16.30 -24.81 13.92
CA SER A 589 17.48 -24.03 14.34
C SER A 589 17.11 -22.64 14.89
N TRP A 590 16.15 -22.61 15.82
CA TRP A 590 15.68 -21.38 16.46
C TRP A 590 16.76 -20.71 17.32
N ASP A 591 17.79 -21.43 17.73
CA ASP A 591 18.96 -20.87 18.42
C ASP A 591 19.72 -19.86 17.55
N VAL A 592 19.79 -20.09 16.23
CA VAL A 592 20.42 -19.19 15.26
C VAL A 592 19.64 -17.88 15.16
N VAL A 593 18.31 -17.97 15.11
CA VAL A 593 17.42 -16.79 15.11
C VAL A 593 17.56 -16.02 16.42
N LYS A 594 17.54 -16.72 17.57
CA LYS A 594 17.61 -16.11 18.90
C LYS A 594 18.89 -15.31 19.11
N ARG A 595 20.05 -15.86 18.75
CA ARG A 595 21.33 -15.15 18.90
C ARG A 595 21.47 -13.96 17.95
N ASN A 596 20.77 -13.99 16.82
CA ASN A 596 20.75 -12.92 15.81
C ASN A 596 19.46 -12.06 15.86
N TRP A 597 18.70 -12.10 16.96
CA TRP A 597 17.37 -11.48 17.02
C TRP A 597 17.39 -9.97 16.77
N ASN A 598 18.45 -9.28 17.18
CA ASN A 598 18.61 -7.84 16.90
C ASN A 598 18.77 -7.54 15.41
N LEU A 599 19.44 -8.41 14.64
CA LEU A 599 19.50 -8.27 13.18
C LEU A 599 18.11 -8.47 12.58
N VAL A 600 17.36 -9.49 13.03
CA VAL A 600 16.00 -9.76 12.54
C VAL A 600 15.06 -8.58 12.78
N LYS A 601 15.08 -7.98 13.97
CA LYS A 601 14.36 -6.72 14.24
C LYS A 601 14.84 -5.59 13.33
N GLY A 602 16.15 -5.47 13.10
CA GLY A 602 16.70 -4.49 12.18
C GLY A 602 16.26 -4.68 10.71
N ILE A 603 15.99 -5.91 10.28
CA ILE A 603 15.43 -6.21 8.94
C ILE A 603 13.96 -5.78 8.87
N GLU A 604 13.19 -6.03 9.93
CA GLU A 604 11.79 -5.56 10.04
C GLU A 604 11.69 -4.04 10.13
N GLY A 605 12.68 -3.36 10.72
CA GLY A 605 12.71 -1.90 10.85
C GLY A 605 12.58 -1.12 9.54
N LEU A 606 12.80 -1.75 8.37
CA LEU A 606 12.44 -1.15 7.08
C LEU A 606 10.93 -0.85 7.00
N PHE A 607 10.10 -1.80 7.42
CA PHE A 607 8.64 -1.71 7.37
C PHE A 607 8.08 -0.69 8.35
N GLU A 608 8.80 -0.43 9.43
CA GLU A 608 8.53 0.62 10.41
C GLU A 608 8.91 2.01 9.89
N VAL A 609 10.17 2.17 9.46
CA VAL A 609 10.75 3.46 9.09
C VAL A 609 10.10 4.03 7.84
N LEU A 610 9.73 3.18 6.89
CA LEU A 610 9.06 3.58 5.64
C LEU A 610 7.54 3.42 5.69
N GLN A 611 6.96 3.13 6.86
CA GLN A 611 5.52 2.96 7.00
C GLN A 611 4.80 4.25 6.61
N ASP A 612 3.96 4.16 5.59
CA ASP A 612 3.17 5.29 5.15
C ASP A 612 1.81 5.37 5.84
N TRP A 613 1.46 6.52 6.43
CA TRP A 613 0.18 6.69 7.11
C TRP A 613 -1.00 6.55 6.14
N ALA A 614 -0.97 7.21 4.98
CA ALA A 614 -2.11 7.25 4.05
C ALA A 614 -2.36 5.90 3.38
N CYS A 615 -1.30 5.14 3.09
CA CYS A 615 -1.35 3.79 2.55
C CYS A 615 -1.44 2.71 3.62
N MET A 616 -1.16 3.00 4.89
CA MET A 616 -1.07 2.00 5.97
C MET A 616 -0.02 0.89 5.76
N SER A 617 1.01 1.11 4.93
CA SER A 617 2.05 0.12 4.63
C SER A 617 3.37 0.79 4.22
N ALA A 618 4.48 0.06 4.30
CA ALA A 618 5.75 0.49 3.71
C ALA A 618 5.62 0.70 2.20
N SER A 619 6.30 1.72 1.65
CA SER A 619 6.30 1.97 0.20
C SER A 619 7.24 1.03 -0.56
N GLY A 620 6.94 0.79 -1.84
CA GLY A 620 7.82 0.06 -2.76
C GLY A 620 9.10 0.77 -3.14
N CYS A 621 9.28 1.99 -2.65
CA CYS A 621 10.44 2.83 -2.87
C CYS A 621 10.65 3.72 -1.65
N GLU A 622 11.89 3.96 -1.26
CA GLU A 622 12.24 4.86 -0.14
C GLU A 622 11.76 6.31 -0.35
N SER A 623 11.36 6.66 -1.58
CA SER A 623 10.79 7.95 -1.95
C SER A 623 9.25 8.03 -1.83
N GLY A 624 8.58 6.93 -1.44
CA GLY A 624 7.12 6.87 -1.46
C GLY A 624 6.49 6.71 -2.85
N ALA A 625 7.28 6.73 -3.92
CA ALA A 625 6.79 6.81 -5.30
C ALA A 625 6.12 5.53 -5.83
N ARG A 626 6.09 4.45 -5.05
CA ARG A 626 5.42 3.20 -5.44
C ARG A 626 4.52 2.70 -4.32
N TRP A 627 3.41 2.07 -4.71
CA TRP A 627 2.69 1.20 -3.80
C TRP A 627 3.62 0.10 -3.31
N THR A 628 3.30 -0.47 -2.16
CA THR A 628 4.00 -1.65 -1.68
C THR A 628 3.86 -2.81 -2.67
N ASP A 629 4.93 -3.57 -2.86
CA ASP A 629 4.84 -4.84 -3.56
C ASP A 629 4.06 -5.87 -2.75
N THR A 630 3.44 -6.85 -3.41
CA THR A 630 2.71 -7.94 -2.75
C THR A 630 3.62 -8.88 -1.97
N SER A 631 4.87 -8.98 -2.39
CA SER A 631 5.86 -9.91 -1.87
C SER A 631 6.35 -9.53 -0.47
N CYS A 632 5.93 -8.38 0.05
CA CYS A 632 6.14 -8.07 1.46
C CYS A 632 5.08 -8.68 2.40
N TYR A 633 3.91 -9.10 1.91
CA TYR A 633 2.87 -9.72 2.75
C TYR A 633 3.41 -10.94 3.53
N PRO A 634 4.16 -11.88 2.92
CA PRO A 634 4.84 -12.95 3.65
C PRO A 634 5.86 -12.45 4.68
N GLY A 635 6.47 -11.27 4.48
CA GLY A 635 7.43 -10.69 5.41
C GLY A 635 6.83 -10.35 6.77
N TYR A 636 5.63 -9.76 6.77
CA TYR A 636 4.88 -9.50 8.01
C TYR A 636 4.52 -10.80 8.74
N ILE A 637 4.15 -11.85 7.98
CA ILE A 637 3.90 -13.20 8.52
C ILE A 637 5.19 -13.78 9.13
N GLY A 638 6.30 -13.72 8.39
CA GLY A 638 7.59 -14.24 8.79
C GLY A 638 8.07 -13.61 10.10
N PHE A 639 8.03 -12.28 10.21
CA PHE A 639 8.46 -11.59 11.43
C PHE A 639 7.62 -11.95 12.65
N ARG A 640 6.28 -11.88 12.57
CA ARG A 640 5.43 -12.24 13.72
C ARG A 640 5.62 -13.70 14.12
N LYS A 641 5.77 -14.61 13.15
CA LYS A 641 6.04 -16.03 13.45
C LYS A 641 7.41 -16.19 14.12
N LEU A 642 8.46 -15.53 13.62
CA LEU A 642 9.78 -15.53 14.27
C LEU A 642 9.72 -15.01 15.70
N ALA A 643 9.06 -13.88 15.94
CA ALA A 643 8.89 -13.30 17.27
C ALA A 643 8.17 -14.25 18.23
N GLN A 644 7.09 -14.89 17.75
CA GLN A 644 6.35 -15.91 18.51
C GLN A 644 7.25 -17.08 18.92
N LYS A 645 8.07 -17.62 18.00
CA LYS A 645 8.95 -18.78 18.27
C LYS A 645 10.15 -18.44 19.15
N VAL A 646 10.64 -17.21 19.07
CA VAL A 646 11.70 -16.70 19.95
C VAL A 646 11.17 -16.46 21.36
N GLY A 647 9.87 -16.18 21.52
CA GLY A 647 9.23 -15.84 22.78
C GLY A 647 9.26 -14.34 23.11
N ASP A 648 9.46 -13.49 22.09
CA ASP A 648 9.41 -12.04 22.23
C ASP A 648 7.97 -11.54 22.00
N GLU A 649 7.20 -11.51 23.08
CA GLU A 649 5.79 -11.09 23.06
C GLU A 649 5.64 -9.64 22.57
N SER A 650 6.62 -8.77 22.85
CA SER A 650 6.55 -7.38 22.42
C SER A 650 6.68 -7.24 20.91
N ALA A 651 7.69 -7.89 20.34
CA ALA A 651 7.89 -7.92 18.90
C ALA A 651 6.76 -8.67 18.18
N TRP A 652 6.17 -9.70 18.81
CA TRP A 652 5.02 -10.40 18.25
C TRP A 652 3.80 -9.49 18.11
N GLN A 653 3.44 -8.75 19.17
CA GLN A 653 2.31 -7.82 19.12
C GLN A 653 2.52 -6.71 18.10
N GLN A 654 3.74 -6.16 18.01
CA GLN A 654 4.11 -5.18 16.98
C GLN A 654 3.98 -5.76 15.56
N GLY A 655 4.49 -6.98 15.34
CA GLY A 655 4.37 -7.67 14.07
C GLY A 655 2.92 -7.91 13.66
N VAL A 656 2.04 -8.25 14.62
CA VAL A 656 0.59 -8.38 14.39
C VAL A 656 -0.04 -7.04 14.01
N TYR A 657 0.32 -5.97 14.71
CA TYR A 657 -0.16 -4.61 14.45
C TYR A 657 0.21 -4.13 13.04
N LEU A 658 1.49 -4.25 12.63
CA LEU A 658 1.92 -3.88 11.27
C LEU A 658 1.30 -4.80 10.20
N HIS A 659 1.19 -6.10 10.48
CA HIS A 659 0.53 -7.06 9.56
C HIS A 659 -0.94 -6.68 9.32
N ALA A 660 -1.67 -6.30 10.37
CA ALA A 660 -3.07 -5.87 10.27
C ALA A 660 -3.21 -4.60 9.42
N LYS A 661 -2.36 -3.58 9.63
CA LYS A 661 -2.34 -2.35 8.80
C LYS A 661 -2.08 -2.68 7.33
N HIS A 662 -1.07 -3.51 7.07
CA HIS A 662 -0.75 -3.94 5.71
C HIS A 662 -1.92 -4.75 5.10
N ALA A 663 -2.58 -5.63 5.84
CA ALA A 663 -3.75 -6.35 5.35
C ALA A 663 -4.91 -5.41 4.97
N ALA A 664 -5.21 -4.39 5.79
CA ALA A 664 -6.22 -3.38 5.45
C ALA A 664 -5.91 -2.70 4.11
N MET A 665 -4.64 -2.35 3.90
CA MET A 665 -4.15 -1.81 2.65
C MET A 665 -4.32 -2.80 1.47
N ARG A 666 -4.07 -4.11 1.67
CA ARG A 666 -4.35 -5.14 0.63
C ARG A 666 -5.83 -5.22 0.27
N LEU A 667 -6.73 -5.14 1.25
CA LEU A 667 -8.18 -5.10 1.01
C LEU A 667 -8.56 -3.83 0.24
N ALA A 668 -7.99 -2.69 0.59
CA ALA A 668 -8.21 -1.42 -0.10
C ALA A 668 -7.74 -1.50 -1.56
N MET A 669 -6.50 -1.96 -1.82
CA MET A 669 -5.96 -2.13 -3.17
C MET A 669 -6.88 -2.99 -4.04
N PHE A 670 -7.38 -4.11 -3.51
CA PHE A 670 -8.32 -4.98 -4.23
C PHE A 670 -9.59 -4.25 -4.69
N ASN A 671 -10.02 -3.23 -3.96
CA ASN A 671 -11.27 -2.48 -4.23
C ASN A 671 -11.05 -1.06 -4.77
N LEU A 672 -9.81 -0.57 -4.83
CA LEU A 672 -9.48 0.80 -5.20
C LEU A 672 -9.91 1.15 -6.63
N GLY A 673 -9.88 0.19 -7.55
CA GLY A 673 -10.39 0.38 -8.91
C GLY A 673 -11.87 0.80 -8.93
N THR A 674 -12.71 0.23 -8.05
CA THR A 674 -14.12 0.61 -7.93
C THR A 674 -14.25 2.04 -7.40
N TRP A 675 -13.41 2.42 -6.42
CA TRP A 675 -13.36 3.78 -5.89
C TRP A 675 -13.00 4.80 -6.97
N VAL A 676 -11.85 4.66 -7.62
CA VAL A 676 -11.32 5.64 -8.59
C VAL A 676 -12.24 5.81 -9.80
N ASN A 677 -12.84 4.72 -10.30
CA ASN A 677 -13.72 4.78 -11.47
C ASN A 677 -15.02 5.56 -11.21
N GLY A 678 -15.52 5.54 -9.97
CA GLY A 678 -16.70 6.31 -9.58
C GLY A 678 -16.55 7.82 -9.81
N PHE A 679 -15.32 8.35 -9.78
CA PHE A 679 -15.05 9.79 -9.89
C PHE A 679 -14.93 10.32 -11.32
N TYR A 680 -14.54 9.49 -12.27
CA TYR A 680 -14.26 9.97 -13.64
C TYR A 680 -15.45 9.86 -14.59
N ASP A 681 -16.62 9.38 -14.14
CA ASP A 681 -17.79 9.05 -14.97
C ASP A 681 -17.36 8.32 -16.27
N ALA A 682 -16.36 7.46 -16.11
CA ALA A 682 -15.66 6.77 -17.17
C ALA A 682 -15.76 5.28 -16.92
N LYS A 683 -15.98 4.50 -18.00
CA LYS A 683 -15.79 3.05 -17.95
C LYS A 683 -14.36 2.75 -17.48
N PRO A 684 -14.14 1.67 -16.70
CA PRO A 684 -12.95 1.49 -15.88
C PRO A 684 -11.64 1.88 -16.58
N TRP A 685 -10.95 2.87 -16.01
CA TRP A 685 -9.70 3.38 -16.55
C TRP A 685 -8.63 3.32 -15.45
N LYS A 686 -7.57 2.55 -15.76
CA LYS A 686 -6.19 2.66 -15.23
C LYS A 686 -6.04 2.84 -13.71
N VAL A 687 -5.52 1.82 -13.03
CA VAL A 687 -4.72 1.98 -11.79
C VAL A 687 -3.29 1.51 -12.06
N GLN A 688 -2.33 2.42 -11.89
CA GLN A 688 -0.92 2.20 -12.16
C GLN A 688 -0.27 1.49 -10.95
N HIS A 689 0.57 0.46 -11.18
CA HIS A 689 1.44 -0.19 -10.18
C HIS A 689 2.42 0.76 -9.45
N SER A 690 2.38 2.04 -9.78
CA SER A 690 3.39 3.02 -9.44
C SER A 690 2.65 4.32 -9.18
N MET A 691 2.89 4.92 -8.02
CA MET A 691 2.53 6.32 -7.74
C MET A 691 3.50 7.29 -8.42
N VAL A 692 4.40 6.76 -9.26
CA VAL A 692 5.43 7.53 -9.95
C VAL A 692 4.75 8.47 -10.96
N GLU A 693 4.50 9.67 -10.50
CA GLU A 693 4.16 10.84 -11.29
C GLU A 693 5.43 11.39 -11.97
N ARG A 694 6.18 10.54 -12.71
CA ARG A 694 7.52 10.85 -13.29
C ARG A 694 7.53 12.26 -13.88
N PRO A 695 8.39 13.22 -13.52
CA PRO A 695 8.44 14.57 -14.11
C PRO A 695 8.48 14.62 -15.65
N GLU A 696 9.00 13.58 -16.30
CA GLU A 696 9.43 13.64 -17.71
C GLU A 696 8.74 12.63 -18.67
N GLN A 697 8.00 11.62 -18.20
CA GLN A 697 7.62 10.48 -19.07
C GLN A 697 6.15 10.04 -18.99
N PHE A 698 5.22 10.99 -19.11
CA PHE A 698 3.88 10.66 -19.62
C PHE A 698 3.74 11.14 -21.05
N GLU A 699 4.53 10.58 -21.97
CA GLU A 699 3.97 10.38 -23.30
C GLU A 699 2.91 9.29 -23.16
N ILE A 700 1.67 9.60 -23.49
CA ILE A 700 0.64 8.57 -23.68
C ILE A 700 1.23 7.61 -24.72
N PRO A 701 1.56 6.35 -24.38
CA PRO A 701 2.10 5.43 -25.36
C PRO A 701 1.11 5.39 -26.52
N THR A 702 1.61 5.52 -27.75
CA THR A 702 0.75 5.37 -28.92
C THR A 702 -0.04 4.05 -28.82
N LEU A 703 -1.19 3.92 -29.49
CA LEU A 703 -1.96 2.65 -29.56
C LEU A 703 -1.10 1.43 -29.94
N VAL A 704 0.06 1.67 -30.55
CA VAL A 704 1.05 0.66 -30.95
C VAL A 704 2.04 0.32 -29.82
N GLU A 705 2.51 1.30 -29.04
CA GLU A 705 3.38 1.06 -27.86
C GLU A 705 2.63 0.48 -26.68
N SER A 706 1.38 0.89 -26.48
CA SER A 706 0.50 0.32 -25.44
C SER A 706 0.18 -1.17 -25.66
N ARG A 707 0.10 -1.62 -26.93
CA ARG A 707 0.06 -3.06 -27.28
C ARG A 707 1.37 -3.81 -27.01
N ARG A 708 2.50 -3.10 -26.90
CA ARG A 708 3.84 -3.65 -26.67
C ARG A 708 4.19 -3.79 -25.20
N ILE A 709 3.54 -3.03 -24.30
CA ILE A 709 3.93 -2.94 -22.87
C ILE A 709 3.08 -3.86 -21.96
N GLY A 710 1.89 -4.31 -22.35
CA GLY A 710 1.19 -5.47 -21.73
C GLY A 710 0.74 -5.36 -20.29
N ARG A 711 1.17 -4.32 -19.59
CA ARG A 711 0.72 -3.97 -18.25
C ARG A 711 -0.61 -3.20 -18.28
N GLN A 712 -1.26 -3.16 -19.44
CA GLN A 712 -2.55 -2.50 -19.67
C GLN A 712 -3.32 -3.31 -20.72
N THR A 713 -4.11 -4.30 -20.27
CA THR A 713 -5.04 -5.02 -21.14
C THR A 713 -6.26 -4.14 -21.40
N PHE A 714 -6.43 -3.71 -22.65
CA PHE A 714 -7.65 -3.04 -23.12
C PHE A 714 -8.83 -4.03 -23.12
N ILE A 715 -10.04 -3.51 -22.89
CA ILE A 715 -11.30 -4.24 -23.03
C ILE A 715 -11.60 -4.45 -24.53
N PRO A 716 -12.01 -5.66 -24.97
CA PRO A 716 -12.53 -5.93 -26.31
C PRO A 716 -13.70 -5.01 -26.74
N ASP A 717 -13.78 -4.70 -28.03
CA ASP A 717 -14.74 -3.70 -28.57
C ASP A 717 -16.21 -4.13 -28.46
N ASP A 718 -16.49 -5.43 -28.38
CA ASP A 718 -17.81 -6.04 -28.21
C ASP A 718 -18.38 -5.90 -26.78
N LEU A 719 -17.53 -5.53 -25.80
CA LEU A 719 -17.93 -5.26 -24.43
C LEU A 719 -18.06 -3.76 -24.13
N ARG A 720 -17.92 -2.89 -25.15
CA ARG A 720 -18.22 -1.46 -25.04
C ARG A 720 -19.72 -1.23 -24.97
N GLY A 721 -20.34 -1.49 -23.83
CA GLY A 721 -21.79 -1.26 -23.68
C GLY A 721 -22.43 -1.96 -22.48
N GLU A 722 -21.84 -3.06 -22.04
CA GLU A 722 -22.26 -3.74 -20.82
C GLU A 722 -21.54 -3.12 -19.60
N ASP A 723 -22.21 -3.04 -18.45
CA ASP A 723 -21.66 -2.61 -17.14
C ASP A 723 -20.61 -3.61 -16.61
N VAL A 724 -19.53 -3.84 -17.34
CA VAL A 724 -18.60 -4.93 -17.04
C VAL A 724 -17.26 -4.38 -16.58
N VAL A 725 -17.11 -4.45 -15.26
CA VAL A 725 -15.95 -4.03 -14.47
C VAL A 725 -14.84 -5.07 -14.57
N ILE A 726 -13.70 -4.78 -15.21
CA ILE A 726 -12.41 -5.30 -14.71
C ILE A 726 -11.34 -4.22 -14.78
N GLN A 727 -11.11 -3.60 -13.63
CA GLN A 727 -9.77 -3.35 -13.14
C GLN A 727 -9.74 -3.61 -11.64
N LYS A 728 -9.68 -4.89 -11.30
CA LYS A 728 -9.03 -5.35 -10.08
C LYS A 728 -7.70 -5.91 -10.58
N TRP A 729 -6.60 -5.38 -10.07
CA TRP A 729 -5.21 -5.86 -10.12
C TRP A 729 -5.02 -7.19 -10.89
N SER A 730 -4.06 -7.29 -11.81
CA SER A 730 -3.65 -8.62 -12.28
C SER A 730 -3.34 -9.48 -11.05
N TYR A 731 -3.61 -10.79 -11.11
CA TYR A 731 -3.37 -11.68 -9.98
C TYR A 731 -1.95 -11.54 -9.40
N TYR A 732 -1.00 -11.18 -10.27
CA TYR A 732 0.38 -10.80 -9.95
C TYR A 732 0.54 -9.78 -8.83
N SER A 733 -0.48 -8.95 -8.71
CA SER A 733 -0.49 -7.79 -7.86
C SER A 733 -1.41 -8.03 -6.63
N LEU A 734 -2.03 -9.21 -6.55
CA LEU A 734 -2.78 -9.72 -5.40
C LEU A 734 -1.99 -10.77 -4.60
N VAL A 735 -1.13 -11.55 -5.25
CA VAL A 735 -0.29 -12.59 -4.65
C VAL A 735 1.19 -12.22 -4.75
N ALA A 736 2.01 -12.76 -3.85
CA ALA A 736 3.46 -12.63 -3.86
C ALA A 736 4.10 -13.62 -4.82
N GLU A 737 5.23 -13.26 -5.42
CA GLU A 737 6.03 -14.24 -6.14
C GLU A 737 6.68 -15.25 -5.17
N GLY A 738 6.68 -16.54 -5.52
CA GLY A 738 7.35 -17.58 -4.71
C GLY A 738 6.71 -17.89 -3.35
N VAL A 739 5.51 -17.37 -3.06
CA VAL A 739 4.72 -17.67 -1.84
C VAL A 739 3.22 -17.65 -2.18
N GLY A 740 2.53 -18.77 -1.99
CA GLY A 740 1.35 -19.07 -2.79
C GLY A 740 -0.03 -19.00 -2.12
N TYR A 741 -0.19 -19.26 -0.82
CA TYR A 741 -1.55 -19.54 -0.29
C TYR A 741 -2.12 -18.48 0.66
N GLU A 742 -1.27 -17.79 1.41
CA GLU A 742 -1.69 -16.89 2.48
C GLU A 742 -2.40 -15.63 1.95
N SER A 743 -2.00 -15.13 0.77
CA SER A 743 -2.64 -13.97 0.15
C SER A 743 -4.06 -14.29 -0.38
N PRO A 744 -4.31 -15.36 -1.17
CA PRO A 744 -5.67 -15.78 -1.47
C PRO A 744 -6.51 -16.02 -0.22
N ASP A 745 -5.94 -16.67 0.81
CA ASP A 745 -6.66 -16.97 2.05
C ASP A 745 -7.09 -15.70 2.80
N LEU A 746 -6.29 -14.63 2.81
CA LEU A 746 -6.68 -13.31 3.31
C LEU A 746 -7.99 -12.83 2.65
N PHE A 747 -8.03 -12.81 1.32
CA PHE A 747 -9.18 -12.29 0.57
C PHE A 747 -10.42 -13.16 0.74
N TYR A 748 -10.28 -14.49 0.73
CA TYR A 748 -11.43 -15.39 0.92
C TYR A 748 -11.94 -15.42 2.36
N ARG A 749 -11.10 -15.18 3.38
CA ARG A 749 -11.56 -15.06 4.76
C ARG A 749 -12.28 -13.73 5.03
N LEU A 750 -11.77 -12.63 4.48
CA LEU A 750 -12.25 -11.28 4.81
C LEU A 750 -13.27 -10.71 3.81
N MET A 751 -13.26 -11.17 2.55
CA MET A 751 -14.14 -10.72 1.47
C MET A 751 -14.55 -11.88 0.54
N PRO A 752 -15.10 -13.01 1.06
CA PRO A 752 -15.34 -14.23 0.29
C PRO A 752 -16.16 -13.98 -0.98
N ARG A 753 -17.29 -13.28 -0.84
CA ARG A 753 -18.23 -13.03 -1.95
C ARG A 753 -17.59 -12.17 -3.05
N GLN A 754 -17.00 -11.04 -2.68
CA GLN A 754 -16.36 -10.11 -3.62
C GLN A 754 -15.16 -10.74 -4.33
N THR A 755 -14.49 -11.69 -3.66
CA THR A 755 -13.36 -12.45 -4.20
C THR A 755 -13.84 -13.47 -5.23
N SER A 756 -14.85 -14.29 -4.92
CA SER A 756 -15.43 -15.24 -5.89
C SER A 756 -16.05 -14.52 -7.09
N GLU A 757 -16.78 -13.41 -6.88
CA GLU A 757 -17.35 -12.60 -7.96
C GLU A 757 -16.26 -12.03 -8.88
N PHE A 758 -15.15 -11.54 -8.31
CA PHE A 758 -13.99 -11.11 -9.10
C PHE A 758 -13.38 -12.26 -9.89
N HIS A 759 -13.14 -13.40 -9.24
CA HIS A 759 -12.48 -14.55 -9.86
C HIS A 759 -13.29 -15.07 -11.05
N ALA A 760 -14.60 -15.24 -10.87
CA ALA A 760 -15.52 -15.65 -11.93
C ALA A 760 -15.54 -14.64 -13.09
N LEU A 761 -15.59 -13.34 -12.79
CA LEU A 761 -15.61 -12.29 -13.81
C LEU A 761 -14.29 -12.23 -14.59
N TYR A 762 -13.15 -12.36 -13.91
CA TYR A 762 -11.84 -12.38 -14.55
C TYR A 762 -11.70 -13.51 -15.55
N LYS A 763 -12.11 -14.72 -15.19
CA LYS A 763 -12.10 -15.87 -16.09
C LYS A 763 -13.05 -15.70 -17.28
N LYS A 764 -14.17 -15.00 -17.08
CA LYS A 764 -15.12 -14.67 -18.17
C LYS A 764 -14.50 -13.67 -19.16
N LEU A 765 -13.81 -12.63 -18.68
CA LEU A 765 -13.26 -11.59 -19.55
C LEU A 765 -11.95 -11.98 -20.24
N TYR A 766 -11.19 -12.90 -19.64
CA TYR A 766 -9.91 -13.33 -20.19
C TYR A 766 -9.85 -14.87 -20.35
N PRO A 767 -10.76 -15.47 -21.14
CA PRO A 767 -10.78 -16.92 -21.35
C PRO A 767 -9.47 -17.46 -21.94
N GLU A 768 -8.72 -16.62 -22.65
CA GLU A 768 -7.45 -16.92 -23.29
C GLU A 768 -6.29 -17.22 -22.34
N TRP A 769 -6.39 -16.92 -21.03
CA TRP A 769 -5.39 -17.37 -20.04
C TRP A 769 -5.21 -18.90 -20.01
N ASN A 770 -6.20 -19.66 -20.53
CA ASN A 770 -6.10 -21.11 -20.67
C ASN A 770 -5.32 -21.57 -21.91
N SER A 771 -4.78 -20.64 -22.71
CA SER A 771 -4.07 -20.94 -23.96
C SER A 771 -2.56 -20.81 -23.80
N GLU A 772 -1.82 -21.88 -24.09
CA GLU A 772 -0.35 -21.88 -24.19
C GLU A 772 0.14 -20.78 -25.14
N ALA A 773 -0.51 -20.64 -26.31
CA ALA A 773 -0.13 -19.65 -27.30
C ALA A 773 -0.30 -18.21 -26.77
N PHE A 774 -1.35 -17.96 -25.98
CA PHE A 774 -1.57 -16.65 -25.37
C PHE A 774 -0.57 -16.38 -24.24
N CYS A 775 -0.34 -17.34 -23.34
CA CYS A 775 0.65 -17.20 -22.28
C CYS A 775 2.06 -17.01 -22.85
N ALA A 776 2.43 -17.78 -23.88
CA ALA A 776 3.70 -17.65 -24.60
C ALA A 776 3.82 -16.29 -25.30
N GLU A 777 2.75 -15.78 -25.90
CA GLU A 777 2.74 -14.47 -26.56
C GLU A 777 2.84 -13.31 -25.57
N LEU A 778 2.12 -13.37 -24.44
CA LEU A 778 2.28 -12.42 -23.33
C LEU A 778 3.73 -12.41 -22.86
N ASN A 779 4.35 -13.58 -22.74
CA ASN A 779 5.74 -13.67 -22.31
C ASN A 779 6.72 -13.10 -23.34
N ARG A 780 6.51 -13.39 -24.63
CA ARG A 780 7.31 -12.82 -25.72
C ARG A 780 7.24 -11.29 -25.73
N ARG A 781 6.08 -10.72 -25.40
CA ARG A 781 5.87 -9.26 -25.40
C ARG A 781 6.28 -8.57 -24.10
N HIS A 782 6.14 -9.22 -22.94
CA HIS A 782 6.16 -8.55 -21.63
C HIS A 782 7.12 -9.19 -20.61
N GLY A 783 7.98 -10.12 -21.05
CA GLY A 783 8.77 -10.94 -20.14
C GLY A 783 7.90 -11.97 -19.42
N SER A 784 8.45 -12.72 -18.48
CA SER A 784 7.88 -13.91 -17.81
C SER A 784 6.61 -13.73 -16.94
N THR A 785 5.83 -12.67 -17.14
CA THR A 785 4.64 -12.31 -16.35
C THR A 785 3.43 -13.22 -16.59
N GLY A 786 3.36 -13.90 -17.75
CA GLY A 786 2.22 -14.75 -18.12
C GLY A 786 2.12 -16.02 -17.27
N GLY A 787 3.26 -16.64 -16.92
CA GLY A 787 3.27 -17.86 -16.11
C GLY A 787 3.00 -17.63 -14.63
N ILE A 788 3.48 -16.50 -14.10
CA ILE A 788 3.20 -16.10 -12.72
C ILE A 788 1.69 -15.88 -12.56
N THR A 789 1.08 -15.15 -13.50
CA THR A 789 -0.38 -14.92 -13.49
C THR A 789 -1.17 -16.23 -13.54
N ALA A 790 -0.75 -17.22 -14.34
CA ALA A 790 -1.39 -18.54 -14.40
C ALA A 790 -1.29 -19.31 -13.08
N TYR A 791 -0.13 -19.26 -12.42
CA TYR A 791 0.07 -19.87 -11.09
C TYR A 791 -0.85 -19.24 -10.04
N GLU A 792 -0.96 -17.91 -10.02
CA GLU A 792 -1.76 -17.20 -9.01
C GLU A 792 -3.26 -17.32 -9.25
N LEU A 793 -3.69 -17.31 -10.51
CA LEU A 793 -5.06 -17.67 -10.88
C LEU A 793 -5.45 -19.02 -10.28
N MET A 794 -4.56 -20.00 -10.41
CA MET A 794 -4.78 -21.34 -9.88
C MET A 794 -4.79 -21.36 -8.35
N LEU A 795 -3.99 -20.55 -7.67
CA LEU A 795 -4.02 -20.44 -6.21
C LEU A 795 -5.36 -19.87 -5.69
N PHE A 796 -5.88 -18.84 -6.37
CA PHE A 796 -7.22 -18.32 -6.06
C PHE A 796 -8.32 -19.34 -6.35
N GLU A 797 -8.22 -20.08 -7.46
CA GLU A 797 -9.19 -21.10 -7.83
C GLU A 797 -9.18 -22.29 -6.87
N VAL A 798 -7.99 -22.74 -6.45
CA VAL A 798 -7.81 -23.76 -5.41
C VAL A 798 -8.48 -23.31 -4.11
N ARG A 799 -8.35 -22.03 -3.74
CA ARG A 799 -8.96 -21.49 -2.52
C ARG A 799 -10.47 -21.25 -2.64
N ASP A 800 -10.99 -21.00 -3.84
CA ASP A 800 -12.38 -20.57 -4.07
C ASP A 800 -13.39 -21.65 -3.67
N PRO A 801 -14.19 -21.45 -2.61
CA PRO A 801 -15.20 -22.42 -2.22
C PRO A 801 -16.33 -22.57 -3.27
N ALA A 802 -16.48 -21.62 -4.20
CA ALA A 802 -17.51 -21.66 -5.23
C ALA A 802 -17.17 -22.57 -6.43
N VAL A 803 -15.91 -23.02 -6.55
CA VAL A 803 -15.46 -23.90 -7.64
C VAL A 803 -15.30 -25.31 -7.13
N ASP A 804 -15.89 -26.31 -7.79
CA ASP A 804 -15.74 -27.72 -7.39
C ASP A 804 -14.36 -28.29 -7.76
N THR A 805 -13.90 -29.30 -7.02
CA THR A 805 -12.54 -29.86 -7.19
C THR A 805 -12.33 -30.55 -8.53
N ALA A 806 -13.38 -31.09 -9.16
CA ALA A 806 -13.25 -31.66 -10.50
C ALA A 806 -12.98 -30.58 -11.55
N THR A 807 -13.64 -29.42 -11.42
CA THR A 807 -13.38 -28.24 -12.25
C THR A 807 -11.95 -27.72 -12.06
N VAL A 808 -11.49 -27.56 -10.81
CA VAL A 808 -10.11 -27.13 -10.52
C VAL A 808 -9.09 -28.10 -11.14
N ARG A 809 -9.28 -29.41 -10.96
CA ARG A 809 -8.41 -30.45 -11.55
C ARG A 809 -8.36 -30.35 -13.08
N ARG A 810 -9.51 -30.17 -13.73
CA ARG A 810 -9.58 -30.03 -15.19
C ARG A 810 -8.83 -28.79 -15.68
N HIS A 811 -8.91 -27.67 -14.98
CA HIS A 811 -8.16 -26.47 -15.35
C HIS A 811 -6.66 -26.64 -15.10
N PHE A 812 -6.27 -27.17 -13.94
CA PHE A 812 -4.89 -27.49 -13.63
C PHE A 812 -4.26 -28.42 -14.67
N GLN A 813 -4.96 -29.49 -15.09
CA GLN A 813 -4.48 -30.40 -16.13
C GLN A 813 -4.15 -29.69 -17.46
N LYS A 814 -4.91 -28.67 -17.85
CA LYS A 814 -4.61 -27.87 -19.05
C LYS A 814 -3.31 -27.09 -18.88
N VAL A 815 -3.14 -26.44 -17.73
CA VAL A 815 -1.92 -25.67 -17.40
C VAL A 815 -0.70 -26.59 -17.29
N ALA A 816 -0.87 -27.77 -16.70
CA ALA A 816 0.18 -28.76 -16.48
C ALA A 816 0.64 -29.45 -17.77
N THR A 817 -0.29 -29.89 -18.63
CA THR A 817 0.03 -30.55 -19.92
C THR A 817 0.79 -29.65 -20.89
N GLN A 818 0.59 -28.34 -20.79
CA GLN A 818 1.31 -27.32 -21.55
C GLN A 818 2.61 -26.89 -20.87
N ASP A 819 2.92 -27.44 -19.69
CA ASP A 819 4.14 -27.18 -18.91
C ASP A 819 4.34 -25.68 -18.60
N LEU A 820 3.25 -24.91 -18.51
CA LEU A 820 3.29 -23.45 -18.43
C LEU A 820 4.00 -22.98 -17.17
N VAL A 821 3.62 -23.52 -16.00
CA VAL A 821 4.17 -23.08 -14.70
C VAL A 821 5.69 -23.32 -14.66
N ARG A 822 6.16 -24.52 -15.01
CA ARG A 822 7.59 -24.86 -14.97
C ARG A 822 8.39 -24.08 -16.02
N ARG A 823 7.95 -24.04 -17.28
CA ARG A 823 8.66 -23.31 -18.35
C ARG A 823 8.83 -21.84 -18.02
N PHE A 824 7.78 -21.20 -17.52
CA PHE A 824 7.79 -19.74 -17.34
C PHE A 824 8.52 -19.30 -16.07
N LEU A 825 8.34 -20.02 -14.96
CA LEU A 825 9.10 -19.71 -13.74
C LEU A 825 10.59 -20.04 -13.92
N LYS A 826 10.93 -21.05 -14.75
CA LYS A 826 12.30 -21.29 -15.19
C LYS A 826 12.87 -20.13 -16.01
N VAL A 827 12.08 -19.42 -16.82
CA VAL A 827 12.57 -18.24 -17.56
C VAL A 827 12.84 -17.06 -16.62
N PHE A 828 11.97 -16.82 -15.63
CA PHE A 828 12.14 -15.68 -14.72
C PHE A 828 13.25 -15.88 -13.71
N TYR A 829 13.25 -17.04 -13.04
CA TYR A 829 14.21 -17.36 -11.99
C TYR A 829 15.45 -18.08 -12.51
N GLN A 830 15.48 -18.49 -13.78
CA GLN A 830 16.51 -19.37 -14.36
C GLN A 830 16.59 -20.74 -13.66
N ARG A 831 15.53 -21.17 -12.94
CA ARG A 831 15.57 -22.25 -11.94
C ARG A 831 14.33 -23.15 -12.01
N ASN A 832 14.49 -24.45 -11.68
CA ASN A 832 13.36 -25.34 -11.39
C ASN A 832 12.85 -25.02 -9.98
N ASN A 833 11.65 -24.45 -9.88
CA ASN A 833 10.99 -24.20 -8.59
C ASN A 833 9.90 -25.25 -8.33
N ALA A 834 9.62 -25.51 -7.06
CA ALA A 834 8.59 -26.47 -6.65
C ALA A 834 7.16 -25.88 -6.68
N CYS A 835 6.94 -24.72 -7.32
CA CYS A 835 5.62 -24.10 -7.41
C CYS A 835 4.60 -24.97 -8.15
N HIS A 836 5.05 -25.70 -9.19
CA HIS A 836 4.19 -26.60 -9.95
C HIS A 836 3.71 -27.77 -9.08
N GLU A 837 4.63 -28.40 -8.38
CA GLU A 837 4.39 -29.52 -7.47
C GLU A 837 3.56 -29.09 -6.27
N TYR A 838 3.81 -27.90 -5.73
CA TYR A 838 3.00 -27.34 -4.65
C TYR A 838 1.56 -27.11 -5.10
N LEU A 839 1.35 -26.58 -6.31
CA LEU A 839 0.00 -26.41 -6.86
C LEU A 839 -0.67 -27.78 -7.08
N HIS A 840 0.06 -28.77 -7.58
CA HIS A 840 -0.46 -30.13 -7.72
C HIS A 840 -0.87 -30.72 -6.37
N ALA A 841 -0.04 -30.57 -5.33
CA ALA A 841 -0.31 -31.03 -3.97
C ALA A 841 -1.53 -30.30 -3.35
N LEU A 842 -1.68 -29.00 -3.59
CA LEU A 842 -2.85 -28.24 -3.17
C LEU A 842 -4.15 -28.70 -3.85
N VAL A 843 -4.09 -29.04 -5.14
CA VAL A 843 -5.25 -29.57 -5.89
C VAL A 843 -5.61 -30.99 -5.45
N GLU A 844 -4.60 -31.82 -5.17
CA GLU A 844 -4.77 -33.18 -4.65
C GLU A 844 -5.48 -33.16 -3.30
N THR A 845 -5.00 -32.34 -2.37
CA THR A 845 -5.42 -32.27 -0.96
C THR A 845 -6.45 -31.18 -0.67
N ARG A 846 -7.09 -30.65 -1.72
CA ARG A 846 -8.02 -29.52 -1.62
C ARG A 846 -9.17 -29.79 -0.64
N ASP A 847 -9.74 -30.99 -0.77
CA ASP A 847 -10.91 -31.46 -0.02
C ASP A 847 -10.52 -32.23 1.25
N ASP A 848 -9.22 -32.37 1.53
CA ASP A 848 -8.76 -33.02 2.76
C ASP A 848 -9.11 -32.10 3.95
N PRO A 849 -9.55 -32.68 5.09
CA PRO A 849 -10.08 -31.91 6.22
C PRO A 849 -9.00 -31.16 7.00
N VAL A 850 -7.73 -31.34 6.64
CA VAL A 850 -6.58 -30.94 7.44
C VAL A 850 -5.34 -30.68 6.57
N TRP A 851 -4.55 -29.69 6.97
CA TRP A 851 -3.20 -29.45 6.49
C TRP A 851 -2.28 -29.07 7.65
N LEU A 852 -0.97 -29.15 7.43
CA LEU A 852 0.03 -28.67 8.38
C LEU A 852 0.20 -27.15 8.22
N GLU A 853 0.12 -26.39 9.31
CA GLU A 853 0.34 -24.93 9.31
C GLU A 853 1.68 -24.53 9.90
N ASP A 854 2.05 -25.12 11.05
CA ASP A 854 3.25 -24.75 11.78
C ASP A 854 3.69 -25.88 12.74
N TRP A 855 4.94 -25.86 13.18
CA TRP A 855 5.47 -26.75 14.20
C TRP A 855 6.69 -26.13 14.90
N SER A 856 7.01 -26.62 16.10
CA SER A 856 8.19 -26.19 16.85
C SER A 856 8.70 -27.27 17.76
N LYS A 857 10.03 -27.43 17.82
CA LYS A 857 10.69 -28.47 18.63
C LYS A 857 10.17 -29.88 18.34
N ALA A 858 9.63 -30.10 17.14
CA ALA A 858 8.89 -31.32 16.78
C ALA A 858 9.69 -32.29 15.91
N ASP A 859 10.80 -31.85 15.29
CA ASP A 859 11.61 -32.64 14.35
C ASP A 859 10.78 -33.64 13.52
N LEU A 860 9.94 -33.09 12.65
CA LEU A 860 9.00 -33.85 11.82
C LEU A 860 9.75 -34.59 10.72
N VAL A 861 9.73 -35.92 10.73
CA VAL A 861 10.40 -36.75 9.71
C VAL A 861 9.43 -37.34 8.69
N ALA A 862 8.14 -37.45 9.04
CA ALA A 862 7.10 -37.83 8.10
C ALA A 862 5.77 -37.16 8.45
N ALA A 863 5.00 -36.80 7.43
CA ALA A 863 3.64 -36.29 7.55
C ALA A 863 2.82 -36.81 6.36
N SER A 864 1.63 -37.35 6.62
CA SER A 864 0.75 -37.89 5.58
C SER A 864 -0.71 -37.91 6.03
N PHE A 865 -1.62 -38.18 5.10
CA PHE A 865 -3.04 -38.33 5.36
C PHE A 865 -3.56 -39.69 4.86
N ASP A 866 -4.12 -40.49 5.75
CA ASP A 866 -4.89 -41.68 5.40
C ASP A 866 -6.32 -41.28 5.05
N GLN A 867 -6.63 -41.28 3.76
CA GLN A 867 -7.94 -40.85 3.26
C GLN A 867 -9.09 -41.77 3.68
N LEU A 868 -8.85 -43.09 3.71
CA LEU A 868 -9.89 -44.07 4.06
C LEU A 868 -10.17 -44.00 5.56
N GLY A 869 -9.11 -43.93 6.34
CA GLY A 869 -9.19 -43.74 7.77
C GLY A 869 -9.56 -42.33 8.17
N LYS A 870 -9.53 -41.32 7.28
CA LYS A 870 -9.65 -39.88 7.61
C LYS A 870 -8.71 -39.45 8.75
N CYS A 871 -7.46 -39.89 8.68
CA CYS A 871 -6.49 -39.71 9.76
C CYS A 871 -5.23 -39.03 9.23
N ALA A 872 -4.85 -37.88 9.80
CA ALA A 872 -3.51 -37.34 9.62
C ALA A 872 -2.52 -38.10 10.49
N LEU A 873 -1.35 -38.38 9.93
CA LEU A 873 -0.29 -39.18 10.53
C LEU A 873 1.01 -38.38 10.51
N PHE A 874 1.64 -38.22 11.67
CA PHE A 874 2.92 -37.53 11.81
C PHE A 874 3.89 -38.40 12.58
N ARG A 875 5.16 -38.39 12.16
CA ARG A 875 6.27 -39.00 12.89
C ARG A 875 7.28 -37.94 13.28
N MET A 876 7.60 -37.92 14.57
CA MET A 876 8.50 -36.94 15.19
C MET A 876 9.60 -37.63 15.99
N LEU A 877 10.82 -37.08 15.97
CA LEU A 877 11.96 -37.64 16.72
C LEU A 877 12.30 -36.86 18.00
N SER A 878 11.50 -35.84 18.34
CA SER A 878 11.80 -34.92 19.44
C SER A 878 11.73 -35.59 20.81
N ARG A 879 12.73 -35.35 21.66
CA ARG A 879 12.83 -35.96 23.00
C ARG A 879 12.11 -35.17 24.10
N GLY A 880 11.70 -33.94 23.81
CA GLY A 880 11.06 -33.05 24.78
C GLY A 880 9.79 -32.41 24.21
N PRO A 881 9.14 -31.53 24.98
CA PRO A 881 7.85 -30.96 24.60
C PRO A 881 7.91 -30.25 23.25
N CYS A 882 6.90 -30.55 22.42
CA CYS A 882 6.81 -30.05 21.05
C CYS A 882 5.40 -29.55 20.72
N GLU A 883 5.32 -28.73 19.68
CA GLU A 883 4.07 -28.10 19.26
C GLU A 883 3.84 -28.31 17.77
N ILE A 884 2.57 -28.56 17.41
CA ILE A 884 2.10 -28.63 16.02
C ILE A 884 0.81 -27.79 15.90
N GLU A 885 0.73 -26.99 14.85
CA GLU A 885 -0.47 -26.26 14.42
C GLU A 885 -0.97 -26.90 13.12
N LEU A 886 -2.22 -27.37 13.13
CA LEU A 886 -2.91 -27.86 11.94
C LEU A 886 -4.06 -26.92 11.60
N GLY A 887 -4.27 -26.66 10.32
CA GLY A 887 -5.44 -25.93 9.83
C GLY A 887 -6.49 -26.90 9.31
N GLY A 888 -7.77 -26.52 9.44
CA GLY A 888 -8.91 -27.28 8.91
C GLY A 888 -10.00 -27.58 9.93
N LEU A 889 -10.62 -28.76 9.81
CA LEU A 889 -11.76 -29.18 10.63
C LEU A 889 -11.34 -29.53 12.06
N LYS A 890 -12.32 -29.60 12.97
CA LYS A 890 -12.08 -30.08 14.33
C LYS A 890 -11.87 -31.59 14.34
N PRO A 891 -10.82 -32.12 15.00
CA PRO A 891 -10.62 -33.58 15.09
C PRO A 891 -11.63 -34.23 16.03
N THR A 892 -11.93 -35.50 15.78
CA THR A 892 -12.73 -36.36 16.65
C THR A 892 -11.87 -37.09 17.69
N ARG A 893 -10.61 -37.39 17.36
CA ARG A 893 -9.66 -38.06 18.26
C ARG A 893 -8.23 -37.65 17.93
N VAL A 894 -7.41 -37.51 18.97
CA VAL A 894 -5.97 -37.24 18.86
C VAL A 894 -5.25 -38.27 19.70
N GLU A 895 -4.21 -38.89 19.15
CA GLU A 895 -3.40 -39.91 19.85
C GLU A 895 -1.91 -39.69 19.61
N LEU A 896 -1.10 -39.94 20.63
CA LEU A 896 0.35 -40.01 20.54
C LEU A 896 0.79 -41.39 21.03
N ASP A 897 1.54 -42.12 20.20
CA ASP A 897 2.02 -43.47 20.46
C ASP A 897 0.88 -44.44 20.86
N GLY A 898 -0.29 -44.27 20.24
CA GLY A 898 -1.50 -45.06 20.50
C GLY A 898 -2.27 -44.66 21.76
N HIS A 899 -1.85 -43.62 22.48
CA HIS A 899 -2.51 -43.11 23.68
C HIS A 899 -3.31 -41.82 23.38
N PRO A 900 -4.60 -41.74 23.77
CA PRO A 900 -5.39 -40.53 23.55
C PRO A 900 -4.84 -39.29 24.25
N ILE A 901 -4.88 -38.16 23.56
CA ILE A 901 -4.57 -36.83 24.11
C ILE A 901 -5.87 -36.06 24.36
N ALA A 902 -6.01 -35.50 25.57
CA ALA A 902 -7.21 -34.79 25.98
C ALA A 902 -7.38 -33.43 25.27
N HIS A 903 -8.64 -33.13 24.91
CA HIS A 903 -9.07 -31.77 24.57
C HIS A 903 -9.06 -30.91 25.83
N ARG A 904 -8.58 -29.67 25.72
CA ARG A 904 -8.53 -28.73 26.84
C ARG A 904 -9.11 -27.37 26.45
N GLN A 905 -9.44 -26.54 27.44
CA GLN A 905 -9.97 -25.19 27.24
C GLN A 905 -8.90 -24.08 27.35
N GLY A 906 -7.62 -24.41 27.53
CA GLY A 906 -6.53 -23.42 27.70
C GLY A 906 -5.21 -23.83 27.06
N LYS A 907 -4.20 -22.94 27.07
CA LYS A 907 -2.92 -23.11 26.34
C LYS A 907 -1.79 -23.80 27.15
N VAL A 908 -1.99 -24.09 28.43
CA VAL A 908 -0.92 -24.61 29.32
C VAL A 908 -1.05 -26.12 29.55
N GLY A 909 0.07 -26.86 29.47
CA GLY A 909 0.16 -28.31 29.69
C GLY A 909 0.21 -29.15 28.41
N THR A 910 0.03 -30.46 28.52
CA THR A 910 -0.14 -31.37 27.37
C THR A 910 -1.63 -31.44 27.00
N GLY A 911 -1.94 -31.40 25.71
CA GLY A 911 -3.33 -31.43 25.24
C GLY A 911 -3.49 -30.78 23.86
N TRP A 912 -4.75 -30.66 23.42
CA TRP A 912 -5.08 -29.94 22.19
C TRP A 912 -6.27 -28.99 22.36
N THR A 913 -6.24 -27.88 21.61
CA THR A 913 -7.30 -26.87 21.54
C THR A 913 -7.70 -26.65 20.08
N TYR A 914 -8.96 -26.32 19.82
CA TYR A 914 -9.44 -25.99 18.47
C TYR A 914 -10.22 -24.68 18.45
N GLU A 915 -9.71 -23.69 17.71
CA GLU A 915 -10.29 -22.35 17.59
C GLU A 915 -10.11 -21.83 16.16
N ARG A 916 -11.15 -21.22 15.58
CA ARG A 916 -11.10 -20.58 14.24
C ARG A 916 -10.44 -21.43 13.15
N GLU A 917 -10.89 -22.67 13.03
CA GLU A 917 -10.37 -23.63 12.03
C GLU A 917 -8.89 -24.00 12.23
N ARG A 918 -8.38 -23.88 13.45
CA ARG A 918 -7.01 -24.24 13.80
C ARG A 918 -6.96 -25.15 15.02
N LEU A 919 -6.23 -26.24 14.88
CA LEU A 919 -5.91 -27.19 15.94
C LEU A 919 -4.49 -26.91 16.44
N MET A 920 -4.37 -26.54 17.71
CA MET A 920 -3.09 -26.42 18.40
C MET A 920 -2.85 -27.68 19.23
N LEU A 921 -1.72 -28.35 19.00
CA LEU A 921 -1.28 -29.55 19.70
C LEU A 921 -0.05 -29.21 20.54
N HIS A 922 -0.13 -29.43 21.85
CA HIS A 922 1.01 -29.32 22.76
C HIS A 922 1.31 -30.70 23.32
N LEU A 923 2.43 -31.25 22.90
CA LEU A 923 2.81 -32.64 23.12
C LEU A 923 3.97 -32.71 24.14
N PRO A 924 4.04 -33.76 24.97
CA PRO A 924 5.10 -33.90 25.98
C PRO A 924 6.45 -34.33 25.37
N HIS A 925 6.41 -34.99 24.22
CA HIS A 925 7.53 -35.45 23.42
C HIS A 925 7.06 -35.72 21.98
N GLY A 926 7.99 -35.97 21.06
CA GLY A 926 7.71 -36.52 19.74
C GLY A 926 7.35 -38.01 19.81
N GLY A 927 6.80 -38.53 18.74
CA GLY A 927 6.34 -39.92 18.60
C GLY A 927 5.50 -40.08 17.33
N GLU A 928 4.66 -41.12 17.30
CA GLU A 928 3.65 -41.33 16.27
C GLU A 928 2.35 -40.62 16.66
N LEU A 929 2.10 -39.47 16.04
CA LEU A 929 0.89 -38.69 16.24
C LEU A 929 -0.16 -39.06 15.20
N ARG A 930 -1.38 -39.34 15.67
CA ARG A 930 -2.55 -39.63 14.85
C ARG A 930 -3.66 -38.63 15.16
N VAL A 931 -4.19 -37.98 14.14
CA VAL A 931 -5.27 -36.99 14.27
C VAL A 931 -6.42 -37.40 13.35
N GLN A 932 -7.52 -37.83 13.97
CA GLN A 932 -8.67 -38.45 13.33
C GLN A 932 -9.78 -37.41 13.10
N TYR A 933 -10.41 -37.45 11.91
CA TYR A 933 -11.49 -36.55 11.49
C TYR A 933 -12.79 -37.29 11.18
#